data_AF-A0A6G1LLZ1-F1
#
_entry.id   AF-A0A6G1LLZ1-F1
#
_cell.length_a   1.000
_cell.length_b   1.000
_cell.length_c   1.000
_cell.angle_alpha   90.00
_cell.angle_beta   90.00
_cell.angle_gamma   90.00
#
_symmetry.space_group_name_H-M   'P 1'
#
loop_
_entity.id
_entity.type
_entity.pdbx_description
1 polymer ?
#
loop_
_entity_poly.entity_id
_entity_poly.type
_entity_poly.pdbx_seq_one_letter_code
_entity_poly.pdbx_strand_id
1 'polypeptide(L)'
;MRNGHVFSDGVGKISPFLARIIAHEHNSHHTDNDFPSVFQFRMAGCKGVVAVDPELKGKVIQYRDSQKKFDANDFSLGICRVSKFAGAHLNIQLIAVLEALGVQPWPFVEKMTQNVKLLTDAMTDEQVALQQLYKKVDGNGTALILADMIYDGFMSARDPFFYSCLRLWRAWWIKYLKEKAKIPIDDGAFVLGCIDETATLKGHFDGIHSAINILRDPASLPEIFLQIDDPDYPRATGRYKVITGICMVARNPSLHAGDIRMVRAVDVAALHHLKNCVVFPQTGDRPVPNMCSGGDLDGDDYLVMWDPDIMPPPGEWNHEAMDYTGPKAKEVDGEVTVNDIISFFVTHMKNENLGQIAVAHRFWADRRAEGVKSEECIALANLHSMAVDYAKTGVPAIFPEELRFKGPKPHWSEKLPCYRSNKAIGQLYNAVRLVDFHPEWEMPFDARILDSYCPDEQLLEEVLEIKQQYDAAIRRLMAQYGIRNEFEVWTTYVLAHNQDNDYKFAEDIAEKVNCVKQHFQELCCEKAGTTYQQRDWSKMTPFIAAMYIATARKVGEARKAKQETRLVGGQFLRTKMTPENMPFMSFPWLFPKELGLIAKKQGGLIRPCAHVNAPRRILPNRSNADLLGPDFELEELPEVVVSKNAFPGVEMESQDETVLNQPGLSSLSRQSIIGVDMVKENVSSQSSSVTVAADISHPGLGGHQPDRQLSHPVRHESSHIHHNGDPHNRFSTERDAQAHAGLVDRDTDLAEQIETDDNGVGGEEVVILGPQKQSALDALEKLMSSS
;
A
#
# COMPACT_ATOMS: atom_id res chain seq x y z
N MET A 1 -25.20 14.55 -10.93
CA MET A 1 -25.74 13.31 -10.29
C MET A 1 -26.69 12.64 -11.28
N ARG A 2 -26.69 11.31 -11.39
CA ARG A 2 -27.61 10.52 -12.25
C ARG A 2 -27.99 9.23 -11.54
N ASN A 3 -29.28 8.86 -11.55
CA ASN A 3 -29.81 7.66 -10.89
C ASN A 3 -29.36 7.50 -9.42
N GLY A 4 -29.27 8.61 -8.68
CA GLY A 4 -28.78 8.62 -7.29
C GLY A 4 -27.26 8.50 -7.11
N HIS A 5 -26.50 8.43 -8.20
CA HIS A 5 -25.04 8.31 -8.17
C HIS A 5 -24.32 9.62 -8.56
N VAL A 6 -23.23 9.91 -7.86
CA VAL A 6 -22.32 11.01 -8.16
C VAL A 6 -21.13 10.47 -8.95
N PHE A 7 -21.01 10.82 -10.24
CA PHE A 7 -19.94 10.31 -11.11
C PHE A 7 -18.58 10.95 -10.82
N SER A 8 -18.59 12.16 -10.25
CA SER A 8 -17.42 12.93 -9.86
C SER A 8 -17.20 12.92 -8.34
N ASP A 9 -17.58 11.83 -7.66
CA ASP A 9 -17.46 11.74 -6.20
C ASP A 9 -15.98 11.80 -5.80
N GLY A 10 -15.59 12.82 -5.04
CA GLY A 10 -14.22 12.96 -4.53
C GLY A 10 -13.21 13.62 -5.47
N VAL A 11 -13.56 13.99 -6.71
CA VAL A 11 -12.61 14.56 -7.69
C VAL A 11 -12.95 16.02 -8.07
N GLY A 12 -11.91 16.85 -8.22
CA GLY A 12 -11.96 18.23 -8.68
C GLY A 12 -10.89 18.51 -9.74
N LYS A 13 -10.56 19.78 -9.97
CA LYS A 13 -9.61 20.23 -10.99
C LYS A 13 -8.48 21.09 -10.41
N ILE A 14 -7.31 21.03 -11.03
CA ILE A 14 -6.16 21.87 -10.71
C ILE A 14 -5.54 22.46 -11.97
N SER A 15 -5.14 23.72 -11.87
CA SER A 15 -4.43 24.40 -12.97
C SER A 15 -3.06 23.79 -13.26
N PRO A 16 -2.60 23.76 -14.54
CA PRO A 16 -1.28 23.24 -14.89
C PRO A 16 -0.14 24.03 -14.25
N PHE A 17 -0.33 25.33 -14.02
CA PHE A 17 0.66 26.18 -13.38
C PHE A 17 0.87 25.80 -11.91
N LEU A 18 -0.21 25.55 -11.15
CA LEU A 18 -0.09 25.08 -9.77
C LEU A 18 0.47 23.64 -9.71
N ALA A 19 0.05 22.76 -10.62
CA ALA A 19 0.59 21.39 -10.71
C ALA A 19 2.12 21.37 -10.90
N ARG A 20 2.66 22.30 -11.71
CA ARG A 20 4.12 22.47 -11.88
C ARG A 20 4.83 22.96 -10.62
N ILE A 21 4.22 23.89 -9.88
CA ILE A 21 4.77 24.36 -8.60
C ILE A 21 4.88 23.20 -7.62
N ILE A 22 3.80 22.41 -7.49
CA ILE A 22 3.79 21.21 -6.64
C ILE A 22 4.89 20.23 -7.08
N ALA A 23 4.98 19.96 -8.39
CA ALA A 23 6.00 19.04 -8.93
C ALA A 23 7.44 19.48 -8.59
N HIS A 24 7.73 20.79 -8.66
CA HIS A 24 9.03 21.36 -8.33
C HIS A 24 9.35 21.24 -6.83
N GLU A 25 8.39 21.54 -5.95
CA GLU A 25 8.57 21.43 -4.49
C GLU A 25 8.78 19.99 -4.03
N HIS A 26 8.17 19.01 -4.70
CA HIS A 26 8.32 17.59 -4.38
C HIS A 26 9.59 16.95 -4.98
N ASN A 27 10.56 17.73 -5.50
CA ASN A 27 11.82 17.26 -6.11
C ASN A 27 11.64 16.09 -7.10
N SER A 28 10.48 16.03 -7.74
CA SER A 28 10.20 14.95 -8.67
C SER A 28 10.87 15.32 -10.00
N HIS A 29 11.72 14.43 -10.52
CA HIS A 29 12.50 14.67 -11.75
C HIS A 29 11.56 14.89 -12.95
N HIS A 30 11.18 16.14 -13.15
CA HIS A 30 10.12 16.53 -14.06
C HIS A 30 10.63 17.68 -14.93
N THR A 31 10.29 17.63 -16.21
CA THR A 31 10.52 18.77 -17.12
C THR A 31 9.34 19.73 -17.04
N ASP A 32 9.47 20.94 -17.59
CA ASP A 32 8.34 21.92 -17.65
C ASP A 32 7.05 21.33 -18.24
N ASN A 33 7.15 20.27 -19.06
CA ASN A 33 6.03 19.62 -19.72
C ASN A 33 5.65 18.25 -19.14
N ASP A 34 6.35 17.79 -18.10
CA ASP A 34 6.17 16.46 -17.57
C ASP A 34 6.04 16.47 -16.05
N PHE A 35 4.83 16.71 -15.56
CA PHE A 35 4.45 16.79 -14.15
C PHE A 35 3.25 15.87 -13.87
N PRO A 36 2.96 15.50 -12.61
CA PRO A 36 1.85 14.61 -12.29
C PRO A 36 0.50 15.18 -12.77
N SER A 37 -0.37 14.31 -13.26
CA SER A 37 -1.69 14.69 -13.78
C SER A 37 -2.76 14.72 -12.70
N VAL A 38 -2.55 14.03 -11.57
CA VAL A 38 -3.55 13.86 -10.52
C VAL A 38 -2.88 13.99 -9.15
N PHE A 39 -3.53 14.71 -8.23
CA PHE A 39 -3.02 15.01 -6.90
C PHE A 39 -4.08 14.68 -5.85
N GLN A 40 -3.73 13.83 -4.88
CA GLN A 40 -4.55 13.66 -3.68
C GLN A 40 -4.22 14.77 -2.70
N PHE A 41 -5.24 15.50 -2.25
CA PHE A 41 -5.06 16.74 -1.50
C PHE A 41 -5.96 16.84 -0.26
N ARG A 42 -5.57 17.75 0.62
CA ARG A 42 -6.34 18.31 1.72
C ARG A 42 -6.23 19.82 1.67
N MET A 43 -7.36 20.51 1.80
CA MET A 43 -7.39 21.98 1.88
C MET A 43 -8.66 22.40 2.61
N ALA A 44 -8.55 23.20 3.65
CA ALA A 44 -9.68 23.50 4.55
C ALA A 44 -10.38 22.21 5.01
N GLY A 45 -11.70 22.18 4.98
CA GLY A 45 -12.48 20.97 5.23
C GLY A 45 -12.69 20.10 3.98
N CYS A 46 -11.92 20.33 2.90
CA CYS A 46 -12.01 19.55 1.66
C CYS A 46 -10.97 18.42 1.61
N LYS A 47 -11.42 17.26 1.12
CA LYS A 47 -10.61 16.08 0.81
C LYS A 47 -10.96 15.60 -0.58
N GLY A 48 -9.94 15.20 -1.33
CA GLY A 48 -10.15 14.29 -2.44
C GLY A 48 -8.96 14.25 -3.38
N VAL A 49 -9.27 14.18 -4.66
CA VAL A 49 -8.31 14.26 -5.75
C VAL A 49 -8.59 15.49 -6.60
N VAL A 50 -7.56 16.10 -7.17
CA VAL A 50 -7.69 17.10 -8.24
C VAL A 50 -6.89 16.65 -9.47
N ALA A 51 -7.53 16.71 -10.64
CA ALA A 51 -6.92 16.38 -11.92
C ALA A 51 -6.54 17.65 -12.69
N VAL A 52 -5.42 17.61 -13.41
CA VAL A 52 -4.95 18.75 -14.22
C VAL A 52 -5.97 19.03 -15.32
N ASP A 53 -6.49 20.24 -15.36
CA ASP A 53 -7.33 20.73 -16.45
C ASP A 53 -6.54 21.78 -17.27
N PRO A 54 -6.22 21.52 -18.56
CA PRO A 54 -5.46 22.45 -19.40
C PRO A 54 -6.10 23.83 -19.59
N GLU A 55 -7.41 23.95 -19.38
CA GLU A 55 -8.16 25.19 -19.58
C GLU A 55 -7.94 26.18 -18.42
N LEU A 56 -7.72 25.68 -17.20
CA LEU A 56 -7.50 26.50 -16.01
C LEU A 56 -6.18 27.29 -16.09
N LYS A 57 -6.23 28.56 -15.66
CA LYS A 57 -5.10 29.49 -15.66
C LYS A 57 -4.78 29.97 -14.23
N GLY A 58 -3.55 30.42 -14.01
CA GLY A 58 -3.12 30.92 -12.70
C GLY A 58 -2.92 29.82 -11.65
N LYS A 59 -3.02 30.17 -10.35
CA LYS A 59 -2.88 29.25 -9.22
C LYS A 59 -4.26 28.82 -8.71
N VAL A 60 -4.95 27.99 -9.48
CA VAL A 60 -6.37 27.66 -9.23
C VAL A 60 -6.55 26.18 -8.88
N ILE A 61 -7.41 25.93 -7.90
CA ILE A 61 -8.07 24.65 -7.62
C ILE A 61 -9.58 24.87 -7.69
N GLN A 62 -10.28 23.94 -8.32
CA GLN A 62 -11.74 23.83 -8.29
C GLN A 62 -12.12 22.53 -7.59
N TYR A 63 -12.89 22.61 -6.51
CA TYR A 63 -13.38 21.44 -5.78
C TYR A 63 -14.90 21.31 -5.92
N ARG A 64 -15.42 20.10 -5.68
CA ARG A 64 -16.85 19.77 -5.74
C ARG A 64 -17.43 19.58 -4.34
N ASP A 65 -18.76 19.67 -4.21
CA ASP A 65 -19.46 19.45 -2.93
C ASP A 65 -19.13 18.08 -2.30
N SER A 66 -18.97 17.04 -3.13
CA SER A 66 -18.55 15.71 -2.69
C SER A 66 -17.20 15.72 -1.95
N GLN A 67 -16.34 16.71 -2.19
CA GLN A 67 -15.03 16.86 -1.56
C GLN A 67 -15.11 17.62 -0.23
N LYS A 68 -16.15 18.43 0.00
CA LYS A 68 -16.33 19.21 1.23
C LYS A 68 -16.87 18.32 2.34
N LYS A 69 -16.07 18.12 3.40
CA LYS A 69 -16.43 17.24 4.54
C LYS A 69 -16.93 18.02 5.76
N PHE A 70 -16.41 19.24 5.96
CA PHE A 70 -16.86 20.17 7.00
C PHE A 70 -16.44 21.60 6.61
N ASP A 71 -16.95 22.59 7.32
CA ASP A 71 -16.54 23.99 7.14
C ASP A 71 -15.23 24.28 7.89
N ALA A 72 -14.26 24.87 7.19
CA ALA A 72 -13.02 25.36 7.79
C ALA A 72 -12.47 26.54 6.99
N ASN A 73 -11.71 27.41 7.66
CA ASN A 73 -11.20 28.66 7.09
C ASN A 73 -9.68 28.62 6.75
N ASP A 74 -9.04 27.46 6.85
CA ASP A 74 -7.62 27.29 6.52
C ASP A 74 -7.44 26.75 5.10
N PHE A 75 -7.06 27.61 4.16
CA PHE A 75 -6.87 27.25 2.75
C PHE A 75 -5.45 26.80 2.41
N SER A 76 -4.67 26.35 3.39
CA SER A 76 -3.37 25.71 3.16
C SER A 76 -3.54 24.42 2.36
N LEU A 77 -2.76 24.26 1.30
CA LEU A 77 -2.83 23.09 0.42
C LEU A 77 -1.85 22.01 0.91
N GLY A 78 -2.38 20.91 1.44
CA GLY A 78 -1.61 19.71 1.76
C GLY A 78 -1.70 18.69 0.63
N ILE A 79 -0.56 18.26 0.09
CA ILE A 79 -0.47 17.18 -0.91
C ILE A 79 -0.13 15.87 -0.21
N CYS A 80 -1.04 14.89 -0.29
CA CYS A 80 -0.83 13.56 0.29
C CYS A 80 -0.04 12.66 -0.66
N ARG A 81 -0.41 12.66 -1.95
CA ARG A 81 0.16 11.80 -2.98
C ARG A 81 -0.06 12.39 -4.37
N VAL A 82 0.77 12.00 -5.32
CA VAL A 82 0.66 12.38 -6.74
C VAL A 82 0.56 11.14 -7.61
N SER A 83 -0.06 11.25 -8.79
CA SER A 83 -0.12 10.16 -9.78
C SER A 83 1.27 9.69 -10.18
N LYS A 84 1.51 8.39 -10.04
CA LYS A 84 2.73 7.68 -10.45
C LYS A 84 2.35 6.28 -10.93
N PHE A 85 3.08 5.75 -11.91
CA PHE A 85 2.90 4.37 -12.32
C PHE A 85 3.34 3.41 -11.20
N ALA A 86 2.42 2.53 -10.78
CA ALA A 86 2.74 1.33 -10.03
C ALA A 86 2.28 0.10 -10.81
N GLY A 87 3.07 -0.98 -10.74
CA GLY A 87 2.73 -2.23 -11.40
C GLY A 87 1.53 -2.92 -10.74
N ALA A 88 0.71 -3.59 -11.54
CA ALA A 88 -0.40 -4.41 -11.06
C ALA A 88 0.09 -5.64 -10.29
N HIS A 89 -0.65 -6.01 -9.24
CA HIS A 89 -0.43 -7.26 -8.52
C HIS A 89 -1.77 -7.91 -8.21
N LEU A 90 -1.87 -9.21 -8.42
CA LEU A 90 -2.94 -10.02 -7.83
C LEU A 90 -2.72 -10.13 -6.32
N ASN A 91 -3.81 -10.44 -5.62
CA ASN A 91 -3.80 -10.84 -4.22
C ASN A 91 -4.81 -11.97 -4.02
N ILE A 92 -4.82 -12.55 -2.82
CA ILE A 92 -5.71 -13.68 -2.48
C ILE A 92 -7.18 -13.40 -2.77
N GLN A 93 -7.67 -12.20 -2.45
CA GLN A 93 -9.08 -11.83 -2.65
C GLN A 93 -9.42 -11.72 -4.14
N LEU A 94 -8.61 -11.02 -4.93
CA LEU A 94 -8.79 -10.93 -6.37
C LEU A 94 -8.76 -12.30 -7.05
N ILE A 95 -7.84 -13.18 -6.64
CA ILE A 95 -7.74 -14.54 -7.18
C ILE A 95 -9.01 -15.34 -6.87
N ALA A 96 -9.57 -15.21 -5.66
CA ALA A 96 -10.83 -15.87 -5.30
C ALA A 96 -12.01 -15.38 -6.16
N VAL A 97 -12.08 -14.08 -6.44
CA VAL A 97 -13.11 -13.50 -7.31
C VAL A 97 -12.92 -13.97 -8.76
N LEU A 98 -11.71 -13.89 -9.30
CA LEU A 98 -11.40 -14.33 -10.67
C LEU A 98 -11.67 -15.83 -10.88
N GLU A 99 -11.31 -16.68 -9.91
CA GLU A 99 -11.62 -18.11 -9.95
C GLU A 99 -13.13 -18.35 -9.98
N ALA A 100 -13.91 -17.61 -9.18
CA ALA A 100 -15.37 -17.71 -9.19
C ALA A 100 -16.02 -17.15 -10.47
N LEU A 101 -15.34 -16.23 -11.16
CA LEU A 101 -15.68 -15.74 -12.50
C LEU A 101 -15.14 -16.66 -13.61
N GLY A 102 -14.64 -17.85 -13.30
CA GLY A 102 -14.30 -18.89 -14.28
C GLY A 102 -12.86 -18.88 -14.79
N VAL A 103 -12.00 -17.99 -14.29
CA VAL A 103 -10.57 -18.03 -14.60
C VAL A 103 -9.96 -19.29 -14.00
N GLN A 104 -9.28 -20.06 -14.83
CA GLN A 104 -8.68 -21.33 -14.39
C GLN A 104 -7.48 -21.07 -13.47
N PRO A 105 -7.13 -21.99 -12.55
CA PRO A 105 -5.99 -21.79 -11.65
C PRO A 105 -4.60 -21.74 -12.32
N TRP A 106 -4.42 -22.41 -13.45
CA TRP A 106 -3.10 -22.62 -14.06
C TRP A 106 -2.35 -21.34 -14.47
N PRO A 107 -2.96 -20.26 -14.99
CA PRO A 107 -2.25 -19.03 -15.32
C PRO A 107 -1.69 -18.35 -14.08
N PHE A 108 -2.41 -18.39 -12.95
CA PHE A 108 -1.92 -17.85 -11.69
C PHE A 108 -0.68 -18.62 -11.23
N VAL A 109 -0.73 -19.95 -11.31
CA VAL A 109 0.39 -20.83 -10.91
C VAL A 109 1.61 -20.61 -11.81
N GLU A 110 1.40 -20.47 -13.12
CA GLU A 110 2.47 -20.19 -14.07
C GLU A 110 3.16 -18.86 -13.79
N LYS A 111 2.39 -17.77 -13.66
CA LYS A 111 2.90 -16.42 -13.39
C LYS A 111 3.60 -16.35 -12.02
N MET A 112 3.08 -17.04 -11.01
CA MET A 112 3.74 -17.19 -9.71
C MET A 112 5.08 -17.94 -9.83
N THR A 113 5.11 -19.06 -10.55
CA THR A 113 6.31 -19.88 -10.75
C THR A 113 7.40 -19.11 -11.51
N GLN A 114 7.01 -18.36 -12.55
CA GLN A 114 7.92 -17.46 -13.27
C GLN A 114 8.48 -16.37 -12.36
N ASN A 115 7.68 -15.78 -11.48
CA ASN A 115 8.18 -14.82 -10.49
C ASN A 115 9.19 -15.44 -9.51
N VAL A 116 8.95 -16.67 -9.02
CA VAL A 116 9.91 -17.39 -8.17
C VAL A 116 11.22 -17.67 -8.93
N LYS A 117 11.12 -18.03 -10.22
CA LYS A 117 12.30 -18.23 -11.07
C LYS A 117 13.10 -16.93 -11.23
N LEU A 118 12.45 -15.82 -11.58
CA LEU A 118 13.11 -14.51 -11.75
C LEU A 118 13.79 -14.04 -10.46
N LEU A 119 13.15 -14.24 -9.31
CA LEU A 119 13.73 -13.95 -7.99
C LEU A 119 14.95 -14.85 -7.67
N THR A 120 14.98 -16.06 -8.21
CA THR A 120 16.12 -16.97 -8.05
C THR A 120 17.27 -16.55 -8.95
N ASP A 121 16.99 -16.27 -10.23
CA ASP A 121 17.96 -15.84 -11.23
C ASP A 121 18.61 -14.49 -10.86
N ALA A 122 17.84 -13.59 -10.23
CA ALA A 122 18.32 -12.31 -9.69
C ALA A 122 19.47 -12.45 -8.66
N MET A 123 19.72 -13.64 -8.10
CA MET A 123 20.87 -13.83 -7.21
C MET A 123 22.20 -13.95 -7.95
N THR A 124 22.16 -14.23 -9.25
CA THR A 124 23.35 -14.55 -10.06
C THR A 124 23.47 -13.71 -11.32
N ASP A 125 22.36 -13.13 -11.81
CA ASP A 125 22.32 -12.29 -13.00
C ASP A 125 21.99 -10.84 -12.60
N GLU A 126 22.95 -9.93 -12.84
CA GLU A 126 22.82 -8.51 -12.50
C GLU A 126 21.69 -7.81 -13.28
N GLN A 127 21.46 -8.18 -14.54
CA GLN A 127 20.40 -7.58 -15.36
C GLN A 127 19.03 -8.00 -14.86
N VAL A 128 18.87 -9.28 -14.52
CA VAL A 128 17.63 -9.79 -13.91
C VAL A 128 17.41 -9.15 -12.54
N ALA A 129 18.47 -9.00 -11.72
CA ALA A 129 18.38 -8.34 -10.42
C ALA A 129 17.89 -6.90 -10.54
N LEU A 130 18.51 -6.11 -11.43
CA LEU A 130 18.11 -4.72 -11.71
C LEU A 130 16.66 -4.65 -12.18
N GLN A 131 16.28 -5.47 -13.16
CA GLN A 131 14.93 -5.51 -13.69
C GLN A 131 13.91 -5.79 -12.57
N GLN A 132 14.18 -6.78 -11.71
CA GLN A 132 13.25 -7.13 -10.65
C GLN A 132 13.18 -6.08 -9.54
N LEU A 133 14.31 -5.47 -9.14
CA LEU A 133 14.34 -4.39 -8.15
C LEU A 133 13.54 -3.16 -8.62
N TYR A 134 13.65 -2.78 -9.89
CA TYR A 134 12.86 -1.66 -10.46
C TYR A 134 11.38 -1.98 -10.65
N LYS A 135 11.01 -3.26 -10.82
CA LYS A 135 9.61 -3.70 -10.84
C LYS A 135 8.99 -3.76 -9.45
N LYS A 136 9.80 -4.07 -8.43
CA LYS A 136 9.38 -4.42 -7.06
C LYS A 136 9.81 -3.36 -6.05
N VAL A 137 9.55 -2.10 -6.36
CA VAL A 137 9.88 -0.94 -5.50
C VAL A 137 9.04 -0.97 -4.24
N ASP A 138 9.70 -0.94 -3.08
CA ASP A 138 9.06 -0.79 -1.76
C ASP A 138 8.88 0.69 -1.38
N GLY A 139 7.97 0.94 -0.43
CA GLY A 139 7.64 2.30 0.03
C GLY A 139 8.81 3.06 0.65
N ASN A 140 9.85 2.35 1.13
CA ASN A 140 11.04 2.95 1.74
C ASN A 140 12.17 3.18 0.73
N GLY A 141 11.97 2.80 -0.54
CA GLY A 141 12.96 2.96 -1.60
C GLY A 141 14.17 2.04 -1.49
N THR A 142 14.17 1.04 -0.59
CA THR A 142 15.31 0.15 -0.37
C THR A 142 15.69 -0.61 -1.64
N ALA A 143 14.71 -1.05 -2.43
CA ALA A 143 14.94 -1.75 -3.70
C ALA A 143 15.72 -0.89 -4.70
N LEU A 144 15.48 0.42 -4.71
CA LEU A 144 16.21 1.37 -5.56
C LEU A 144 17.65 1.55 -5.06
N ILE A 145 17.86 1.59 -3.74
CA ILE A 145 19.21 1.64 -3.16
C ILE A 145 19.99 0.37 -3.54
N LEU A 146 19.36 -0.82 -3.48
CA LEU A 146 20.00 -2.06 -3.91
C LEU A 146 20.32 -2.05 -5.42
N ALA A 147 19.47 -1.45 -6.25
CA ALA A 147 19.74 -1.28 -7.67
C ALA A 147 20.95 -0.37 -7.90
N ASP A 148 21.05 0.76 -7.19
CA ASP A 148 22.21 1.65 -7.21
C ASP A 148 23.48 0.90 -6.78
N MET A 149 23.41 0.07 -5.74
CA MET A 149 24.54 -0.78 -5.31
C MET A 149 25.01 -1.76 -6.40
N ILE A 150 24.10 -2.30 -7.21
CA ILE A 150 24.47 -3.13 -8.37
C ILE A 150 25.22 -2.29 -9.40
N TYR A 151 24.72 -1.09 -9.72
CA TYR A 151 25.44 -0.15 -10.61
C TYR A 151 26.79 0.30 -10.07
N ASP A 152 26.97 0.28 -8.74
CA ASP A 152 28.25 0.53 -8.05
C ASP A 152 29.20 -0.68 -8.08
N GLY A 153 28.73 -1.82 -8.58
CA GLY A 153 29.50 -3.05 -8.78
C GLY A 153 29.58 -3.93 -7.54
N PHE A 154 28.78 -3.68 -6.50
CA PHE A 154 28.81 -4.48 -5.26
C PHE A 154 28.35 -5.92 -5.45
N MET A 155 27.49 -6.18 -6.45
CA MET A 155 27.10 -7.54 -6.84
C MET A 155 28.29 -8.29 -7.46
N SER A 156 28.92 -7.73 -8.49
CA SER A 156 30.17 -8.27 -9.06
C SER A 156 31.30 -8.46 -8.03
N ALA A 157 31.45 -7.52 -7.09
CA ALA A 157 32.46 -7.60 -6.02
C ALA A 157 32.12 -8.63 -4.93
N ARG A 158 30.89 -9.15 -4.91
CA ARG A 158 30.38 -10.10 -3.92
C ARG A 158 30.46 -9.57 -2.48
N ASP A 159 30.10 -8.31 -2.31
CA ASP A 159 30.06 -7.69 -0.99
C ASP A 159 29.07 -8.43 -0.05
N PRO A 160 29.48 -8.78 1.19
CA PRO A 160 28.71 -9.62 2.09
C PRO A 160 27.44 -8.94 2.59
N PHE A 161 27.46 -7.61 2.77
CA PHE A 161 26.27 -6.87 3.20
C PHE A 161 25.26 -6.78 2.06
N PHE A 162 25.71 -6.34 0.88
CA PHE A 162 24.87 -6.26 -0.31
C PHE A 162 24.17 -7.60 -0.60
N TYR A 163 24.93 -8.70 -0.64
CA TYR A 163 24.36 -10.02 -0.90
C TYR A 163 23.40 -10.48 0.21
N SER A 164 23.68 -10.14 1.47
CA SER A 164 22.74 -10.42 2.57
C SER A 164 21.42 -9.67 2.36
N CYS A 165 21.46 -8.38 1.99
CA CYS A 165 20.25 -7.61 1.69
C CYS A 165 19.50 -8.16 0.45
N LEU A 166 20.21 -8.52 -0.62
CA LEU A 166 19.60 -9.09 -1.83
C LEU A 166 18.93 -10.45 -1.55
N ARG A 167 19.56 -11.31 -0.75
CA ARG A 167 18.97 -12.58 -0.30
C ARG A 167 17.74 -12.37 0.58
N LEU A 168 17.79 -11.38 1.46
CA LEU A 168 16.67 -11.04 2.32
C LEU A 168 15.50 -10.52 1.49
N TRP A 169 15.75 -9.60 0.55
CA TRP A 169 14.76 -9.11 -0.41
C TRP A 169 14.10 -10.27 -1.17
N ARG A 170 14.88 -11.24 -1.64
CA ARG A 170 14.37 -12.46 -2.29
C ARG A 170 13.48 -13.28 -1.35
N ALA A 171 13.97 -13.58 -0.14
CA ALA A 171 13.22 -14.37 0.84
C ALA A 171 11.89 -13.70 1.22
N TRP A 172 11.92 -12.37 1.39
CA TRP A 172 10.75 -11.55 1.68
C TRP A 172 9.73 -11.58 0.54
N TRP A 173 10.15 -11.42 -0.71
CA TRP A 173 9.24 -11.53 -1.85
C TRP A 173 8.66 -12.93 -2.03
N ILE A 174 9.44 -13.98 -1.81
CA ILE A 174 8.95 -15.37 -1.83
C ILE A 174 7.92 -15.60 -0.73
N LYS A 175 8.15 -15.05 0.48
CA LYS A 175 7.17 -15.07 1.58
C LYS A 175 5.87 -14.39 1.15
N TYR A 176 5.93 -13.20 0.56
CA TYR A 176 4.74 -12.47 0.08
C TYR A 176 3.99 -13.19 -1.04
N LEU A 177 4.72 -13.84 -1.96
CA LEU A 177 4.12 -14.71 -2.97
C LEU A 177 3.35 -15.87 -2.31
N LYS A 178 3.93 -16.53 -1.30
CA LYS A 178 3.29 -17.66 -0.62
C LYS A 178 2.09 -17.25 0.26
N GLU A 179 2.26 -16.23 1.09
CA GLU A 179 1.29 -15.89 2.14
C GLU A 179 0.19 -14.94 1.68
N LYS A 180 0.48 -14.08 0.70
CA LYS A 180 -0.44 -13.02 0.24
C LYS A 180 -0.81 -13.19 -1.23
N ALA A 181 -0.26 -14.20 -1.93
CA ALA A 181 -0.41 -14.39 -3.37
C ALA A 181 -0.18 -13.09 -4.16
N LYS A 182 0.83 -12.29 -3.74
CA LYS A 182 1.18 -11.00 -4.33
C LYS A 182 1.88 -11.20 -5.68
N ILE A 183 1.16 -11.68 -6.68
CA ILE A 183 1.69 -12.04 -8.01
C ILE A 183 1.72 -10.78 -8.88
N PRO A 184 2.89 -10.26 -9.26
CA PRO A 184 2.99 -9.15 -10.21
C PRO A 184 2.44 -9.53 -11.58
N ILE A 185 1.68 -8.63 -12.20
CA ILE A 185 1.13 -8.75 -13.55
C ILE A 185 1.75 -7.64 -14.40
N ASP A 186 2.46 -8.03 -15.45
CA ASP A 186 3.19 -7.10 -16.32
C ASP A 186 2.24 -6.27 -17.18
N ASP A 187 1.18 -6.91 -17.68
CA ASP A 187 0.08 -6.29 -18.41
C ASP A 187 -0.98 -5.73 -17.47
N GLY A 188 -0.54 -4.82 -16.60
CA GLY A 188 -1.43 -4.10 -15.70
C GLY A 188 -0.80 -2.92 -14.98
N ALA A 189 -1.66 -2.05 -14.48
CA ALA A 189 -1.32 -0.85 -13.73
C ALA A 189 -2.15 -0.75 -12.44
N PHE A 190 -1.56 -0.15 -11.42
CA PHE A 190 -2.21 0.24 -10.18
C PHE A 190 -2.09 1.76 -10.04
N VAL A 191 -3.20 2.48 -10.23
CA VAL A 191 -3.18 3.93 -10.48
C VAL A 191 -4.37 4.64 -9.83
N LEU A 192 -4.22 5.92 -9.53
CA LEU A 192 -5.32 6.78 -9.07
C LEU A 192 -6.41 6.90 -10.14
N GLY A 193 -7.66 6.99 -9.71
CA GLY A 193 -8.79 7.32 -10.58
C GLY A 193 -9.02 8.83 -10.71
N CYS A 194 -9.45 9.28 -11.90
CA CYS A 194 -10.08 10.57 -12.09
C CYS A 194 -11.25 10.46 -13.11
N ILE A 195 -11.89 11.60 -13.41
CA ILE A 195 -13.06 11.66 -14.28
C ILE A 195 -12.73 12.29 -15.63
N ASP A 196 -13.40 11.81 -16.68
CA ASP A 196 -13.40 12.42 -18.01
C ASP A 196 -14.31 13.66 -18.02
N GLU A 197 -13.70 14.84 -17.87
CA GLU A 197 -14.37 16.14 -17.93
C GLU A 197 -14.92 16.47 -19.33
N THR A 198 -14.46 15.78 -20.38
CA THR A 198 -14.85 16.03 -21.78
C THR A 198 -16.11 15.26 -22.21
N ALA A 199 -16.55 14.30 -21.38
CA ALA A 199 -17.67 13.39 -21.68
C ALA A 199 -17.55 12.63 -23.00
N THR A 200 -16.31 12.33 -23.41
CA THR A 200 -16.01 11.59 -24.64
C THR A 200 -16.00 10.08 -24.42
N LEU A 201 -15.73 9.63 -23.19
CA LEU A 201 -15.77 8.22 -22.82
C LEU A 201 -17.21 7.75 -22.60
N LYS A 202 -17.54 6.60 -23.18
CA LYS A 202 -18.83 5.95 -23.01
C LYS A 202 -18.97 5.24 -21.66
N GLY A 203 -20.06 5.53 -20.95
CA GLY A 203 -20.41 4.99 -19.65
C GLY A 203 -20.96 3.57 -19.63
N HIS A 204 -21.23 3.09 -18.40
CA HIS A 204 -22.00 1.88 -18.15
C HIS A 204 -23.49 2.19 -18.24
N PHE A 205 -24.25 1.44 -19.05
CA PHE A 205 -25.70 1.57 -19.16
C PHE A 205 -26.37 0.23 -18.92
N ASP A 206 -27.42 0.24 -18.11
CA ASP A 206 -28.18 -0.95 -17.78
C ASP A 206 -28.99 -1.43 -19.00
N GLY A 207 -29.15 -2.75 -19.16
CA GLY A 207 -29.88 -3.36 -20.29
C GLY A 207 -29.09 -3.54 -21.60
N ILE A 208 -27.96 -2.84 -21.79
CA ILE A 208 -27.08 -3.06 -22.95
C ILE A 208 -26.10 -4.22 -22.71
N HIS A 209 -25.79 -4.53 -21.44
CA HIS A 209 -24.66 -5.37 -21.03
C HIS A 209 -25.02 -6.79 -20.55
N SER A 210 -26.03 -7.43 -21.14
CA SER A 210 -26.13 -8.89 -20.94
C SER A 210 -24.87 -9.56 -21.49
N ALA A 211 -24.39 -10.62 -20.83
CA ALA A 211 -23.22 -11.38 -21.31
C ALA A 211 -23.36 -11.78 -22.80
N ILE A 212 -24.60 -12.02 -23.25
CA ILE A 212 -24.94 -12.32 -24.65
C ILE A 212 -24.67 -11.12 -25.58
N ASN A 213 -25.01 -9.90 -25.16
CA ASN A 213 -24.78 -8.70 -25.97
C ASN A 213 -23.29 -8.36 -26.06
N ILE A 214 -22.58 -8.47 -24.94
CA ILE A 214 -21.13 -8.26 -24.84
C ILE A 214 -20.38 -9.24 -25.74
N LEU A 215 -20.77 -10.52 -25.72
CA LEU A 215 -20.23 -11.56 -26.60
C LEU A 215 -20.38 -11.22 -28.09
N ARG A 216 -21.47 -10.52 -28.45
CA ARG A 216 -21.74 -10.12 -29.84
C ARG A 216 -20.96 -8.86 -30.23
N ASP A 217 -20.78 -7.93 -29.30
CA ASP A 217 -20.05 -6.69 -29.55
C ASP A 217 -19.32 -6.20 -28.28
N PRO A 218 -18.01 -6.49 -28.14
CA PRO A 218 -17.20 -5.93 -27.05
C PRO A 218 -17.12 -4.40 -27.08
N ALA A 219 -17.46 -3.76 -28.22
CA ALA A 219 -17.57 -2.32 -28.28
C ALA A 219 -18.70 -1.79 -27.41
N SER A 220 -19.63 -2.65 -26.94
CA SER A 220 -20.70 -2.28 -26.00
C SER A 220 -20.18 -1.94 -24.61
N LEU A 221 -19.04 -2.49 -24.17
CA LEU A 221 -18.45 -2.26 -22.85
C LEU A 221 -18.24 -0.77 -22.52
N PRO A 222 -18.33 -0.37 -21.24
CA PRO A 222 -17.93 0.97 -20.81
C PRO A 222 -16.46 1.23 -21.17
N GLU A 223 -16.15 2.47 -21.49
CA GLU A 223 -14.84 2.90 -21.94
C GLU A 223 -14.05 3.57 -20.82
N ILE A 224 -12.73 3.39 -20.83
CA ILE A 224 -11.79 4.14 -19.97
C ILE A 224 -10.67 4.72 -20.84
N PHE A 225 -9.97 5.71 -20.31
CA PHE A 225 -8.67 6.12 -20.86
C PHE A 225 -7.57 5.82 -19.83
N LEU A 226 -6.47 5.23 -20.30
CA LEU A 226 -5.31 4.94 -19.48
C LEU A 226 -4.04 5.16 -20.30
N GLN A 227 -3.16 6.01 -19.80
CA GLN A 227 -1.84 6.24 -20.36
C GLN A 227 -0.81 6.13 -19.23
N ILE A 228 0.17 5.25 -19.38
CA ILE A 228 1.17 4.95 -18.34
C ILE A 228 2.58 5.27 -18.83
N ASP A 229 3.54 5.39 -17.91
CA ASP A 229 4.96 5.40 -18.25
C ASP A 229 5.28 4.20 -19.16
N ASP A 230 6.01 4.44 -20.25
CA ASP A 230 6.35 3.38 -21.20
C ASP A 230 7.32 2.38 -20.52
N PRO A 231 6.90 1.12 -20.28
CA PRO A 231 7.71 0.15 -19.56
C PRO A 231 8.99 -0.25 -20.31
N ASP A 232 9.06 -0.02 -21.62
CA ASP A 232 10.23 -0.31 -22.44
C ASP A 232 11.33 0.76 -22.30
N TYR A 233 11.03 1.87 -21.62
CA TYR A 233 11.98 2.96 -21.39
C TYR A 233 12.16 3.24 -19.89
N PRO A 234 13.30 3.82 -19.46
CA PRO A 234 13.45 4.29 -18.10
C PRO A 234 12.34 5.28 -17.75
N ARG A 235 11.78 5.16 -16.53
CA ARG A 235 10.67 6.00 -16.05
C ARG A 235 10.94 7.52 -16.15
N ALA A 236 12.21 7.93 -16.14
CA ALA A 236 12.62 9.33 -16.26
C ALA A 236 12.69 9.87 -17.70
N THR A 237 12.25 9.12 -18.71
CA THR A 237 12.28 9.56 -20.12
C THR A 237 11.11 10.46 -20.52
N GLY A 238 10.06 10.55 -19.70
CA GLY A 238 8.82 11.28 -20.04
C GLY A 238 8.07 10.67 -21.22
N ARG A 239 8.30 9.38 -21.49
CA ARG A 239 7.62 8.61 -22.54
C ARG A 239 6.46 7.84 -21.96
N TYR A 240 5.35 7.86 -22.69
CA TYR A 240 4.09 7.30 -22.24
C TYR A 240 3.49 6.39 -23.29
N LYS A 241 2.85 5.32 -22.84
CA LYS A 241 2.12 4.35 -23.65
C LYS A 241 0.63 4.45 -23.33
N VAL A 242 -0.18 4.73 -24.34
CA VAL A 242 -1.65 4.65 -24.26
C VAL A 242 -2.05 3.18 -24.31
N ILE A 243 -2.88 2.75 -23.38
CA ILE A 243 -3.42 1.39 -23.32
C ILE A 243 -4.73 1.35 -24.09
N THR A 244 -4.90 0.34 -24.94
CA THR A 244 -6.10 0.15 -25.76
C THR A 244 -6.54 -1.31 -25.76
N GLY A 245 -7.83 -1.57 -25.86
CA GLY A 245 -8.39 -2.92 -25.92
C GLY A 245 -9.20 -3.26 -24.67
N ILE A 246 -9.52 -4.55 -24.50
CA ILE A 246 -10.31 -5.01 -23.35
C ILE A 246 -9.41 -4.99 -22.11
N CYS A 247 -9.94 -4.43 -21.03
CA CYS A 247 -9.30 -4.41 -19.72
C CYS A 247 -10.30 -4.86 -18.66
N MET A 248 -9.79 -5.32 -17.52
CA MET A 248 -10.56 -5.41 -16.29
C MET A 248 -10.11 -4.32 -15.33
N VAL A 249 -11.07 -3.74 -14.62
CA VAL A 249 -10.87 -2.76 -13.56
C VAL A 249 -11.38 -3.35 -12.26
N ALA A 250 -10.59 -3.24 -11.20
CA ALA A 250 -10.97 -3.66 -9.86
C ALA A 250 -10.44 -2.68 -8.81
N ARG A 251 -11.02 -2.73 -7.62
CA ARG A 251 -10.52 -2.02 -6.44
C ARG A 251 -10.29 -3.01 -5.31
N ASN A 252 -9.19 -2.83 -4.59
CA ASN A 252 -8.89 -3.67 -3.43
C ASN A 252 -9.53 -3.10 -2.16
N PRO A 253 -10.14 -3.93 -1.30
CA PRO A 253 -10.40 -5.37 -1.49
C PRO A 253 -11.61 -5.62 -2.41
N SER A 254 -11.52 -6.63 -3.28
CA SER A 254 -12.67 -7.16 -4.05
C SER A 254 -13.18 -8.43 -3.38
N LEU A 255 -14.46 -8.47 -3.00
CA LEU A 255 -15.07 -9.56 -2.24
C LEU A 255 -16.33 -10.13 -2.92
N HIS A 256 -16.88 -9.40 -3.90
CA HIS A 256 -18.08 -9.77 -4.64
C HIS A 256 -17.75 -10.03 -6.11
N ALA A 257 -18.49 -10.92 -6.77
CA ALA A 257 -18.30 -11.24 -8.20
C ALA A 257 -18.45 -10.02 -9.12
N GLY A 258 -19.27 -9.04 -8.70
CA GLY A 258 -19.50 -7.79 -9.42
C GLY A 258 -18.39 -6.73 -9.27
N ASP A 259 -17.40 -6.94 -8.39
CA ASP A 259 -16.34 -5.95 -8.08
C ASP A 259 -15.30 -5.78 -9.18
N ILE A 260 -15.23 -6.75 -10.10
CA ILE A 260 -14.35 -6.71 -11.26
C ILE A 260 -15.19 -6.32 -12.47
N ARG A 261 -14.84 -5.18 -13.08
CA ARG A 261 -15.55 -4.62 -14.23
C ARG A 261 -14.73 -4.78 -15.49
N MET A 262 -15.32 -5.40 -16.50
CA MET A 262 -14.77 -5.45 -17.84
C MET A 262 -15.09 -4.14 -18.56
N VAL A 263 -14.07 -3.52 -19.11
CA VAL A 263 -14.10 -2.22 -19.79
C VAL A 263 -13.31 -2.29 -21.09
N ARG A 264 -13.43 -1.26 -21.93
CA ARG A 264 -12.58 -1.07 -23.10
C ARG A 264 -11.73 0.18 -22.95
N ALA A 265 -10.42 0.02 -22.87
CA ALA A 265 -9.50 1.14 -22.95
C ALA A 265 -9.46 1.69 -24.39
N VAL A 266 -9.61 3.01 -24.54
CA VAL A 266 -9.66 3.70 -25.83
C VAL A 266 -8.68 4.86 -25.86
N ASP A 267 -8.15 5.16 -27.04
CA ASP A 267 -7.27 6.32 -27.24
C ASP A 267 -8.10 7.57 -27.53
N VAL A 268 -8.01 8.57 -26.64
CA VAL A 268 -8.72 9.85 -26.74
C VAL A 268 -7.70 11.00 -26.64
N ALA A 269 -7.47 11.69 -27.76
CA ALA A 269 -6.49 12.77 -27.84
C ALA A 269 -6.74 13.91 -26.83
N ALA A 270 -8.00 14.19 -26.51
CA ALA A 270 -8.35 15.21 -25.51
C ALA A 270 -7.85 14.86 -24.10
N LEU A 271 -7.62 13.57 -23.80
CA LEU A 271 -7.24 13.06 -22.49
C LEU A 271 -5.73 12.77 -22.34
N HIS A 272 -4.91 12.97 -23.39
CA HIS A 272 -3.45 12.70 -23.37
C HIS A 272 -2.64 13.48 -22.32
N HIS A 273 -3.22 14.52 -21.75
CA HIS A 273 -2.65 15.28 -20.64
C HIS A 273 -2.74 14.54 -19.29
N LEU A 274 -3.59 13.51 -19.20
CA LEU A 274 -3.80 12.66 -18.04
C LEU A 274 -2.92 11.41 -18.15
N LYS A 275 -1.94 11.28 -17.25
CA LYS A 275 -0.91 10.25 -17.28
C LYS A 275 -0.81 9.60 -15.91
N ASN A 276 -0.52 8.30 -15.89
CA ASN A 276 -0.39 7.49 -14.67
C ASN A 276 -1.63 7.58 -13.75
N CYS A 277 -2.80 7.73 -14.36
CA CYS A 277 -4.12 7.66 -13.75
C CYS A 277 -5.08 6.97 -14.73
N VAL A 278 -6.14 6.35 -14.20
CA VAL A 278 -7.25 5.85 -15.01
C VAL A 278 -8.35 6.91 -15.04
N VAL A 279 -8.83 7.21 -16.24
CA VAL A 279 -9.90 8.18 -16.46
C VAL A 279 -11.20 7.44 -16.70
N PHE A 280 -12.19 7.69 -15.84
CA PHE A 280 -13.49 7.07 -15.90
C PHE A 280 -14.52 7.94 -16.62
N PRO A 281 -15.50 7.33 -17.30
CA PRO A 281 -16.53 8.07 -18.00
C PRO A 281 -17.42 8.77 -16.97
N GLN A 282 -17.75 10.03 -17.23
CA GLN A 282 -18.78 10.71 -16.46
C GLN A 282 -20.19 10.30 -16.87
N THR A 283 -20.35 9.58 -17.98
CA THR A 283 -21.62 9.13 -18.57
C THR A 283 -22.06 7.76 -18.04
N GLY A 284 -23.34 7.40 -18.25
CA GLY A 284 -23.91 6.12 -17.84
C GLY A 284 -24.98 6.22 -16.75
N ASP A 285 -25.48 5.04 -16.34
CA ASP A 285 -26.48 4.84 -15.29
C ASP A 285 -25.84 4.68 -13.90
N ARG A 286 -24.66 4.05 -13.83
CA ARG A 286 -23.89 3.86 -12.59
C ARG A 286 -22.38 4.05 -12.84
N PRO A 287 -21.65 4.78 -11.98
CA PRO A 287 -20.21 4.98 -12.15
C PRO A 287 -19.43 3.67 -12.05
N VAL A 288 -18.48 3.45 -12.96
CA VAL A 288 -17.55 2.29 -12.90
C VAL A 288 -16.79 2.23 -11.57
N PRO A 289 -16.23 3.35 -11.05
CA PRO A 289 -15.67 3.43 -9.69
C PRO A 289 -16.54 2.79 -8.61
N ASN A 290 -17.82 3.17 -8.56
CA ASN A 290 -18.76 2.71 -7.55
C ASN A 290 -19.09 1.22 -7.67
N MET A 291 -19.08 0.67 -8.89
CA MET A 291 -19.26 -0.76 -9.10
C MET A 291 -18.04 -1.59 -8.66
N CYS A 292 -16.87 -0.97 -8.52
CA CYS A 292 -15.64 -1.60 -8.04
C CYS A 292 -15.55 -1.50 -6.51
N SER A 293 -16.21 -2.41 -5.78
CA SER A 293 -16.18 -2.46 -4.32
C SER A 293 -16.66 -1.15 -3.65
N GLY A 294 -17.57 -0.39 -4.28
CA GLY A 294 -18.05 0.89 -3.74
C GLY A 294 -17.05 2.03 -3.81
N GLY A 295 -16.10 1.98 -4.76
CA GLY A 295 -15.06 2.99 -4.89
C GLY A 295 -15.56 4.38 -5.30
N ASP A 296 -14.74 5.38 -5.02
CA ASP A 296 -14.93 6.77 -5.42
C ASP A 296 -13.65 7.32 -6.09
N LEU A 297 -13.56 8.64 -6.27
CA LEU A 297 -12.39 9.31 -6.83
C LEU A 297 -11.75 10.25 -5.80
N ASP A 298 -11.82 9.94 -4.50
CA ASP A 298 -11.25 10.77 -3.41
C ASP A 298 -9.79 10.44 -3.06
N GLY A 299 -9.23 9.43 -3.73
CA GLY A 299 -7.89 8.91 -3.52
C GLY A 299 -7.74 7.42 -3.75
N ASP A 300 -8.83 6.74 -4.13
CA ASP A 300 -8.84 5.32 -4.46
C ASP A 300 -7.86 4.96 -5.59
N ASP A 301 -7.16 3.85 -5.37
CA ASP A 301 -6.34 3.21 -6.38
C ASP A 301 -7.12 2.11 -7.09
N TYR A 302 -7.04 2.12 -8.42
CA TYR A 302 -7.67 1.15 -9.29
C TYR A 302 -6.62 0.25 -9.91
N LEU A 303 -6.91 -1.05 -9.88
CA LEU A 303 -6.16 -2.06 -10.60
C LEU A 303 -6.76 -2.20 -12.00
N VAL A 304 -5.99 -1.84 -13.03
CA VAL A 304 -6.37 -2.03 -14.44
C VAL A 304 -5.45 -3.09 -15.03
N MET A 305 -6.00 -4.22 -15.49
CA MET A 305 -5.23 -5.32 -16.07
C MET A 305 -5.75 -5.65 -17.48
N TRP A 306 -4.85 -5.98 -18.40
CA TRP A 306 -5.15 -6.36 -19.79
C TRP A 306 -4.43 -7.66 -20.21
N ASP A 307 -3.99 -8.45 -19.24
CA ASP A 307 -3.41 -9.77 -19.45
C ASP A 307 -4.51 -10.78 -19.86
N PRO A 308 -4.47 -11.34 -21.08
CA PRO A 308 -5.53 -12.19 -21.60
C PRO A 308 -5.66 -13.55 -20.87
N ASP A 309 -4.60 -14.03 -20.21
CA ASP A 309 -4.63 -15.37 -19.57
C ASP A 309 -5.44 -15.37 -18.28
N ILE A 310 -5.59 -14.20 -17.65
CA ILE A 310 -6.31 -14.03 -16.37
C ILE A 310 -7.62 -13.28 -16.52
N MET A 311 -8.07 -13.03 -17.76
CA MET A 311 -9.39 -12.45 -18.01
C MET A 311 -10.48 -13.49 -17.76
N PRO A 312 -11.58 -13.11 -17.08
CA PRO A 312 -12.79 -13.92 -17.08
C PRO A 312 -13.26 -14.22 -18.51
N PRO A 313 -13.90 -15.37 -18.78
CA PRO A 313 -14.57 -15.60 -20.05
C PRO A 313 -15.75 -14.64 -20.23
N PRO A 314 -16.11 -14.25 -21.48
CA PRO A 314 -17.19 -13.27 -21.73
C PRO A 314 -18.55 -13.59 -21.11
N GLY A 315 -18.85 -14.88 -20.89
CA GLY A 315 -20.08 -15.33 -20.21
C GLY A 315 -20.18 -14.90 -18.74
N GLU A 316 -19.06 -14.54 -18.12
CA GLU A 316 -18.92 -14.14 -16.72
C GLU A 316 -18.61 -12.64 -16.58
N TRP A 317 -18.59 -11.89 -17.68
CA TRP A 317 -18.26 -10.46 -17.65
C TRP A 317 -19.36 -9.65 -16.97
N ASN A 318 -18.93 -8.67 -16.16
CA ASN A 318 -19.79 -7.64 -15.62
C ASN A 318 -21.00 -8.19 -14.83
N HIS A 319 -20.77 -9.21 -14.00
CA HIS A 319 -21.74 -9.71 -13.02
C HIS A 319 -22.39 -8.55 -12.26
N GLU A 320 -23.64 -8.71 -11.82
CA GLU A 320 -24.36 -7.65 -11.11
C GLU A 320 -23.53 -7.09 -9.94
N ALA A 321 -23.37 -5.77 -9.92
CA ALA A 321 -22.58 -5.08 -8.91
C ALA A 321 -23.38 -5.00 -7.61
N MET A 322 -22.73 -5.30 -6.48
CA MET A 322 -23.36 -5.21 -5.16
C MET A 322 -23.82 -3.77 -4.89
N ASP A 323 -24.84 -3.60 -4.06
CA ASP A 323 -25.19 -2.29 -3.51
C ASP A 323 -24.21 -1.94 -2.39
N TYR A 324 -23.47 -0.84 -2.59
CA TYR A 324 -22.50 -0.31 -1.64
C TYR A 324 -23.05 0.87 -0.83
N THR A 325 -24.38 1.09 -0.88
CA THR A 325 -25.02 2.15 -0.11
C THR A 325 -24.82 1.89 1.39
N GLY A 326 -24.00 2.72 2.03
CA GLY A 326 -23.75 2.66 3.46
C GLY A 326 -24.98 3.04 4.29
N PRO A 327 -25.04 2.61 5.56
CA PRO A 327 -26.10 3.04 6.47
C PRO A 327 -26.00 4.55 6.73
N LYS A 328 -27.14 5.18 7.01
CA LYS A 328 -27.15 6.60 7.40
C LYS A 328 -26.29 6.78 8.66
N ALA A 329 -25.42 7.78 8.64
CA ALA A 329 -24.60 8.11 9.80
C ALA A 329 -25.46 8.48 11.01
N LYS A 330 -25.03 8.06 12.21
CA LYS A 330 -25.63 8.48 13.46
C LYS A 330 -25.26 9.93 13.72
N GLU A 331 -26.27 10.78 13.81
CA GLU A 331 -26.14 12.17 14.19
C GLU A 331 -26.29 12.30 15.71
N VAL A 332 -25.54 13.22 16.31
CA VAL A 332 -25.67 13.58 17.73
C VAL A 332 -26.46 14.88 17.80
N ASP A 333 -27.43 14.95 18.73
CA ASP A 333 -28.20 16.16 18.96
C ASP A 333 -27.33 17.21 19.69
N GLY A 334 -27.10 18.36 19.05
CA GLY A 334 -26.33 19.46 19.64
C GLY A 334 -24.83 19.42 19.32
N GLU A 335 -24.01 20.07 20.16
CA GLU A 335 -22.56 20.10 19.98
C GLU A 335 -21.93 18.78 20.45
N VAL A 336 -20.93 18.29 19.69
CA VAL A 336 -20.18 17.07 20.04
C VAL A 336 -19.41 17.30 21.35
N THR A 337 -19.69 16.49 22.36
CA THR A 337 -19.03 16.57 23.66
C THR A 337 -17.86 15.59 23.77
N VAL A 338 -16.98 15.79 24.75
CA VAL A 338 -15.90 14.83 25.07
C VAL A 338 -16.46 13.45 25.42
N ASN A 339 -17.63 13.39 26.07
CA ASN A 339 -18.28 12.13 26.42
C ASN A 339 -18.77 11.36 25.19
N ASP A 340 -19.20 12.06 24.14
CA ASP A 340 -19.57 11.42 22.86
C ASP A 340 -18.33 10.81 22.20
N ILE A 341 -17.21 11.52 22.23
CA ILE A 341 -15.92 11.03 21.71
C ILE A 341 -15.48 9.78 22.46
N ILE A 342 -15.49 9.81 23.81
CA ILE A 342 -15.13 8.65 24.64
C ILE A 342 -16.06 7.48 24.37
N SER A 343 -17.37 7.73 24.34
CA SER A 343 -18.39 6.69 24.10
C SER A 343 -18.23 6.06 22.72
N PHE A 344 -17.98 6.86 21.69
CA PHE A 344 -17.72 6.36 20.34
C PHE A 344 -16.42 5.56 20.30
N PHE A 345 -15.34 6.04 20.91
CA PHE A 345 -14.06 5.34 20.96
C PHE A 345 -14.20 3.94 21.58
N VAL A 346 -14.88 3.83 22.72
CA VAL A 346 -15.14 2.54 23.39
C VAL A 346 -16.02 1.64 22.54
N THR A 347 -17.09 2.19 21.97
CA THR A 347 -18.01 1.43 21.12
C THR A 347 -17.30 0.91 19.87
N HIS A 348 -16.44 1.73 19.27
CA HIS A 348 -15.64 1.39 18.11
C HIS A 348 -14.70 0.22 18.41
N MET A 349 -13.91 0.30 19.49
CA MET A 349 -13.00 -0.77 19.91
C MET A 349 -13.71 -2.11 20.22
N LYS A 350 -14.94 -2.05 20.74
CA LYS A 350 -15.75 -3.24 21.03
C LYS A 350 -16.25 -3.92 19.76
N ASN A 351 -16.61 -3.14 18.75
CA ASN A 351 -17.30 -3.62 17.55
C ASN A 351 -16.41 -3.69 16.29
N GLU A 352 -15.14 -3.32 16.37
CA GLU A 352 -14.18 -3.47 15.28
C GLU A 352 -13.94 -4.95 14.96
N ASN A 353 -14.48 -5.41 13.83
CA ASN A 353 -14.43 -6.82 13.39
C ASN A 353 -14.09 -7.00 11.90
N LEU A 354 -13.68 -5.93 11.21
CA LEU A 354 -13.35 -5.92 9.78
C LEU A 354 -12.40 -7.07 9.39
N GLY A 355 -11.31 -7.25 10.14
CA GLY A 355 -10.34 -8.31 9.89
C GLY A 355 -10.92 -9.72 10.08
N GLN A 356 -11.82 -9.92 11.03
CA GLN A 356 -12.45 -11.23 11.27
C GLN A 356 -13.44 -11.57 10.15
N ILE A 357 -14.22 -10.60 9.68
CA ILE A 357 -15.13 -10.74 8.54
C ILE A 357 -14.34 -11.11 7.28
N ALA A 358 -13.24 -10.40 7.00
CA ALA A 358 -12.38 -10.69 5.84
C ALA A 358 -11.77 -12.10 5.90
N VAL A 359 -11.37 -12.57 7.08
CA VAL A 359 -10.85 -13.94 7.27
C VAL A 359 -11.96 -14.98 7.04
N ALA A 360 -13.16 -14.76 7.59
CA ALA A 360 -14.28 -15.66 7.38
C ALA A 360 -14.69 -15.75 5.92
N HIS A 361 -14.75 -14.61 5.21
CA HIS A 361 -15.04 -14.55 3.77
C HIS A 361 -14.07 -15.43 2.98
N ARG A 362 -12.76 -15.30 3.21
CA ARG A 362 -11.74 -16.11 2.55
C ARG A 362 -11.91 -17.62 2.81
N PHE A 363 -12.27 -18.01 4.03
CA PHE A 363 -12.48 -19.42 4.36
C PHE A 363 -13.75 -19.98 3.73
N TRP A 364 -14.84 -19.22 3.71
CA TRP A 364 -16.07 -19.61 3.03
C TRP A 364 -15.89 -19.69 1.51
N ALA A 365 -15.21 -18.71 0.91
CA ALA A 365 -14.91 -18.70 -0.51
C ALA A 365 -14.07 -19.92 -0.95
N ASP A 366 -13.10 -20.36 -0.14
CA ASP A 366 -12.34 -21.58 -0.43
C ASP A 366 -13.19 -22.85 -0.24
N ARG A 367 -14.04 -22.87 0.80
CA ARG A 367 -14.85 -24.03 1.18
C ARG A 367 -16.02 -24.30 0.23
N ARG A 368 -16.64 -23.26 -0.31
CA ARG A 368 -17.85 -23.34 -1.15
C ARG A 368 -17.47 -23.57 -2.62
N ALA A 369 -18.26 -24.41 -3.29
CA ALA A 369 -18.04 -24.70 -4.71
C ALA A 369 -18.15 -23.43 -5.57
N GLU A 370 -19.18 -22.62 -5.30
CA GLU A 370 -19.47 -21.34 -5.96
C GLU A 370 -18.51 -20.19 -5.57
N GLY A 371 -17.61 -20.44 -4.62
CA GLY A 371 -16.63 -19.45 -4.18
C GLY A 371 -17.30 -18.20 -3.59
N VAL A 372 -16.88 -17.03 -4.06
CA VAL A 372 -17.42 -15.74 -3.59
C VAL A 372 -18.88 -15.50 -3.96
N LYS A 373 -19.46 -16.32 -4.85
CA LYS A 373 -20.87 -16.25 -5.25
C LYS A 373 -21.80 -16.96 -4.25
N SER A 374 -21.27 -17.61 -3.22
CA SER A 374 -22.10 -18.27 -2.20
C SER A 374 -22.85 -17.26 -1.33
N GLU A 375 -24.00 -17.66 -0.79
CA GLU A 375 -24.81 -16.82 0.09
C GLU A 375 -24.01 -16.27 1.29
N GLU A 376 -23.13 -17.08 1.88
CA GLU A 376 -22.30 -16.64 3.00
C GLU A 376 -21.28 -15.58 2.58
N CYS A 377 -20.65 -15.74 1.42
CA CYS A 377 -19.67 -14.79 0.92
C CYS A 377 -20.32 -13.46 0.54
N ILE A 378 -21.52 -13.48 -0.05
CA ILE A 378 -22.30 -12.28 -0.36
C ILE A 378 -22.70 -11.56 0.93
N ALA A 379 -23.19 -12.28 1.95
CA ALA A 379 -23.52 -11.69 3.24
C ALA A 379 -22.29 -11.09 3.94
N LEU A 380 -21.15 -11.78 3.88
CA LEU A 380 -19.87 -11.29 4.42
C LEU A 380 -19.31 -10.08 3.65
N ALA A 381 -19.50 -10.01 2.34
CA ALA A 381 -19.12 -8.84 1.53
C ALA A 381 -19.93 -7.59 1.94
N ASN A 382 -21.24 -7.73 2.14
CA ASN A 382 -22.09 -6.66 2.67
C ASN A 382 -21.64 -6.21 4.07
N LEU A 383 -21.40 -7.16 4.98
CA LEU A 383 -20.90 -6.84 6.33
C LEU A 383 -19.52 -6.17 6.30
N HIS A 384 -18.65 -6.59 5.37
CA HIS A 384 -17.34 -5.96 5.20
C HIS A 384 -17.48 -4.51 4.74
N SER A 385 -18.38 -4.22 3.79
CA SER A 385 -18.68 -2.85 3.35
C SER A 385 -19.15 -1.99 4.53
N MET A 386 -20.10 -2.48 5.32
CA MET A 386 -20.57 -1.79 6.53
C MET A 386 -19.44 -1.55 7.55
N ALA A 387 -18.55 -2.54 7.74
CA ALA A 387 -17.45 -2.44 8.69
C ALA A 387 -16.41 -1.38 8.26
N VAL A 388 -16.16 -1.21 6.95
CA VAL A 388 -15.27 -0.16 6.43
C VAL A 388 -15.81 1.23 6.75
N ASP A 389 -17.12 1.44 6.59
CA ASP A 389 -17.76 2.73 6.84
C ASP A 389 -18.15 2.94 8.32
N TYR A 390 -17.86 2.00 9.21
CA TYR A 390 -18.22 2.12 10.62
C TYR A 390 -17.63 3.38 11.27
N ALA A 391 -16.37 3.69 10.97
CA ALA A 391 -15.71 4.89 11.51
C ALA A 391 -16.39 6.20 11.07
N LYS A 392 -17.05 6.21 9.90
CA LYS A 392 -17.75 7.38 9.34
C LYS A 392 -19.21 7.44 9.79
N THR A 393 -19.85 6.28 9.90
CA THR A 393 -21.31 6.18 10.10
C THR A 393 -21.70 6.02 11.56
N GLY A 394 -20.81 5.52 12.42
CA GLY A 394 -21.16 5.16 13.79
C GLY A 394 -22.06 3.91 13.92
N VAL A 395 -22.29 3.20 12.82
CA VAL A 395 -23.11 1.98 12.76
C VAL A 395 -22.19 0.75 12.69
N PRO A 396 -22.13 -0.09 13.75
CA PRO A 396 -21.27 -1.27 13.74
C PRO A 396 -21.82 -2.36 12.82
N ALA A 397 -20.93 -3.06 12.11
CA ALA A 397 -21.27 -4.30 11.44
C ALA A 397 -21.41 -5.42 12.48
N ILE A 398 -22.62 -5.86 12.78
CA ILE A 398 -22.83 -6.98 13.71
C ILE A 398 -22.44 -8.27 13.00
N PHE A 399 -21.38 -8.94 13.45
CA PHE A 399 -20.88 -10.16 12.82
C PHE A 399 -21.63 -11.40 13.33
N PRO A 400 -22.57 -11.98 12.55
CA PRO A 400 -23.44 -13.06 13.00
C PRO A 400 -22.70 -14.38 13.20
N GLU A 401 -23.22 -15.23 14.08
CA GLU A 401 -22.59 -16.49 14.50
C GLU A 401 -22.59 -17.54 13.38
N GLU A 402 -23.58 -17.52 12.51
CA GLU A 402 -23.76 -18.38 11.35
C GLU A 402 -22.76 -18.08 10.22
N LEU A 403 -22.28 -16.83 10.12
CA LEU A 403 -21.28 -16.43 9.14
C LEU A 403 -19.84 -16.66 9.65
N ARG A 404 -19.66 -16.93 10.94
CA ARG A 404 -18.35 -17.30 11.49
C ARG A 404 -17.96 -18.69 11.00
N PHE A 405 -16.74 -18.80 10.49
CA PHE A 405 -16.22 -20.07 9.99
C PHE A 405 -15.78 -20.99 11.13
N LYS A 406 -16.50 -22.10 11.34
CA LYS A 406 -16.28 -23.06 12.46
C LYS A 406 -15.63 -24.39 12.07
N GLY A 407 -15.53 -24.68 10.77
CA GLY A 407 -15.01 -25.96 10.28
C GLY A 407 -13.48 -26.06 10.28
N PRO A 408 -12.93 -27.21 9.84
CA PRO A 408 -11.52 -27.31 9.50
C PRO A 408 -11.12 -26.22 8.50
N LYS A 409 -9.99 -25.55 8.74
CA LYS A 409 -9.52 -24.43 7.92
C LYS A 409 -8.75 -24.96 6.70
N PRO A 410 -8.63 -24.20 5.60
CA PRO A 410 -7.82 -24.64 4.48
C PRO A 410 -6.34 -24.69 4.86
N HIS A 411 -5.58 -25.63 4.29
CA HIS A 411 -4.17 -25.89 4.64
C HIS A 411 -3.26 -24.67 4.48
N TRP A 412 -3.56 -23.78 3.54
CA TRP A 412 -2.84 -22.54 3.33
C TRP A 412 -2.98 -21.53 4.49
N SER A 413 -3.90 -21.77 5.44
CA SER A 413 -4.02 -20.94 6.64
C SER A 413 -3.07 -21.36 7.77
N GLU A 414 -2.36 -22.49 7.63
CA GLU A 414 -1.42 -23.04 8.63
C GLU A 414 -2.02 -23.23 10.04
N LYS A 415 -3.35 -23.48 10.12
CA LYS A 415 -4.08 -23.68 11.39
C LYS A 415 -4.71 -25.06 11.44
N LEU A 416 -4.48 -25.80 12.51
CA LEU A 416 -5.08 -27.11 12.74
C LEU A 416 -6.41 -26.99 13.52
N PRO A 417 -7.40 -27.88 13.28
CA PRO A 417 -7.44 -28.87 12.20
C PRO A 417 -7.62 -28.23 10.81
N CYS A 418 -7.04 -28.84 9.77
CA CYS A 418 -7.11 -28.32 8.39
C CYS A 418 -7.56 -29.36 7.34
N TYR A 419 -8.04 -28.87 6.20
CA TYR A 419 -8.28 -29.65 4.98
C TYR A 419 -7.40 -29.17 3.83
N ARG A 420 -7.12 -30.05 2.86
CA ARG A 420 -6.38 -29.68 1.65
C ARG A 420 -7.31 -29.00 0.65
N SER A 421 -7.09 -27.71 0.40
CA SER A 421 -7.80 -26.95 -0.63
C SER A 421 -7.31 -27.32 -2.02
N ASN A 422 -8.26 -27.52 -2.94
CA ASN A 422 -8.00 -27.73 -4.37
C ASN A 422 -8.28 -26.47 -5.21
N LYS A 423 -8.69 -25.36 -4.57
CA LYS A 423 -8.93 -24.05 -5.20
C LYS A 423 -7.61 -23.38 -5.61
N ALA A 424 -7.70 -22.31 -6.41
CA ALA A 424 -6.53 -21.60 -6.93
C ALA A 424 -5.54 -21.20 -5.82
N ILE A 425 -6.03 -20.64 -4.72
CA ILE A 425 -5.20 -20.24 -3.56
C ILE A 425 -4.46 -21.45 -2.96
N GLY A 426 -5.15 -22.59 -2.81
CA GLY A 426 -4.54 -23.83 -2.31
C GLY A 426 -3.45 -24.37 -3.22
N GLN A 427 -3.63 -24.27 -4.54
CA GLN A 427 -2.63 -24.66 -5.54
C GLN A 427 -1.41 -23.73 -5.51
N LEU A 428 -1.63 -22.41 -5.47
CA LEU A 428 -0.57 -21.40 -5.37
C LEU A 428 0.28 -21.57 -4.11
N TYR A 429 -0.37 -21.78 -2.97
CA TYR A 429 0.33 -22.01 -1.71
C TYR A 429 1.23 -23.26 -1.77
N ASN A 430 0.82 -24.31 -2.50
CA ASN A 430 1.61 -25.52 -2.71
C ASN A 430 2.76 -25.32 -3.71
N ALA A 431 2.63 -24.39 -4.66
CA ALA A 431 3.63 -24.11 -5.68
C ALA A 431 4.87 -23.37 -5.13
N VAL A 432 4.74 -22.68 -4.00
CA VAL A 432 5.82 -21.87 -3.42
C VAL A 432 6.35 -22.48 -2.13
N ARG A 433 7.67 -22.66 -2.06
CA ARG A 433 8.41 -22.99 -0.84
C ARG A 433 9.07 -21.75 -0.28
N LEU A 434 8.95 -21.54 1.04
CA LEU A 434 9.69 -20.49 1.72
C LEU A 434 11.19 -20.74 1.62
N VAL A 435 11.95 -19.66 1.64
CA VAL A 435 13.41 -19.69 1.60
C VAL A 435 13.92 -19.12 2.92
N ASP A 436 14.69 -19.92 3.64
CA ASP A 436 15.32 -19.46 4.88
C ASP A 436 16.39 -18.40 4.58
N PHE A 437 16.28 -17.27 5.26
CA PHE A 437 17.28 -16.22 5.18
C PHE A 437 18.53 -16.57 5.99
N HIS A 438 19.68 -16.46 5.33
CA HIS A 438 21.00 -16.66 5.93
C HIS A 438 21.92 -15.51 5.46
N PRO A 439 22.48 -14.70 6.38
CA PRO A 439 23.46 -13.68 6.05
C PRO A 439 24.77 -14.26 5.50
N GLU A 440 25.45 -13.48 4.66
CA GLU A 440 26.65 -13.88 3.91
C GLU A 440 27.95 -13.47 4.61
N TRP A 441 28.12 -13.87 5.88
CA TRP A 441 29.35 -13.55 6.65
C TRP A 441 30.64 -14.18 6.09
N GLU A 442 30.52 -15.18 5.22
CA GLU A 442 31.66 -15.87 4.62
C GLU A 442 32.18 -15.19 3.35
N MET A 443 31.41 -14.28 2.76
CA MET A 443 31.86 -13.53 1.59
C MET A 443 32.91 -12.48 1.96
N PRO A 444 33.86 -12.19 1.06
CA PRO A 444 34.88 -11.17 1.31
C PRO A 444 34.27 -9.76 1.16
N PHE A 445 34.68 -8.85 2.04
CA PHE A 445 34.40 -7.42 1.87
C PHE A 445 35.10 -6.89 0.60
N ASP A 446 34.51 -5.86 -0.02
CA ASP A 446 34.94 -5.28 -1.28
C ASP A 446 36.34 -4.66 -1.18
N ALA A 447 37.30 -5.29 -1.85
CA ALA A 447 38.70 -4.86 -1.87
C ALA A 447 38.88 -3.43 -2.41
N ARG A 448 37.99 -2.96 -3.30
CA ARG A 448 38.05 -1.61 -3.86
C ARG A 448 37.96 -0.53 -2.79
N ILE A 449 37.23 -0.81 -1.71
CA ILE A 449 37.07 0.10 -0.56
C ILE A 449 38.15 -0.19 0.48
N LEU A 450 38.43 -1.46 0.78
CA LEU A 450 39.47 -1.84 1.75
C LEU A 450 40.84 -1.26 1.40
N ASP A 451 41.17 -1.22 0.11
CA ASP A 451 42.46 -0.73 -0.39
C ASP A 451 42.44 0.78 -0.72
N SER A 452 41.30 1.45 -0.54
CA SER A 452 41.13 2.87 -0.90
C SER A 452 41.79 3.83 0.08
N TYR A 453 41.91 3.42 1.35
CA TYR A 453 42.40 4.27 2.43
C TYR A 453 43.06 3.44 3.54
N CYS A 454 44.12 3.97 4.15
CA CYS A 454 44.76 3.37 5.32
C CYS A 454 44.49 4.27 6.53
N PRO A 455 43.40 4.01 7.30
CA PRO A 455 43.07 4.84 8.45
C PRO A 455 44.10 4.64 9.57
N ASP A 456 44.44 5.73 10.24
CA ASP A 456 45.20 5.67 11.49
C ASP A 456 44.36 5.07 12.62
N GLU A 457 45.04 4.70 13.71
CA GLU A 457 44.40 4.01 14.83
C GLU A 457 43.39 4.91 15.56
N GLN A 458 43.64 6.23 15.60
CA GLN A 458 42.75 7.19 16.26
C GLN A 458 41.40 7.27 15.55
N LEU A 459 41.41 7.44 14.22
CA LEU A 459 40.20 7.47 13.41
C LEU A 459 39.42 6.15 13.52
N LEU A 460 40.12 5.01 13.57
CA LEU A 460 39.49 3.71 13.78
C LEU A 460 38.80 3.61 15.15
N GLU A 461 39.44 4.09 16.21
CA GLU A 461 38.85 4.12 17.56
C GLU A 461 37.57 4.99 17.59
N GLU A 462 37.62 6.19 17.01
CA GLU A 462 36.47 7.10 16.93
C GLU A 462 35.30 6.47 16.15
N VAL A 463 35.60 5.84 15.01
CA VAL A 463 34.61 5.12 14.19
C VAL A 463 34.01 3.93 14.94
N LEU A 464 34.81 3.18 15.69
CA LEU A 464 34.36 2.03 16.47
C LEU A 464 33.46 2.44 17.64
N GLU A 465 33.71 3.60 18.26
CA GLU A 465 32.86 4.15 19.31
C GLU A 465 31.45 4.46 18.77
N ILE A 466 31.35 5.13 17.62
CA ILE A 466 30.07 5.42 16.98
C ILE A 466 29.39 4.12 16.54
N LYS A 467 30.15 3.18 15.97
CA LYS A 467 29.63 1.87 15.59
C LYS A 467 28.99 1.15 16.77
N GLN A 468 29.62 1.18 17.95
CA GLN A 468 29.08 0.54 19.15
C GLN A 468 27.73 1.14 19.55
N GLN A 469 27.59 2.47 19.45
CA GLN A 469 26.33 3.16 19.73
C GLN A 469 25.25 2.82 18.70
N TYR A 470 25.61 2.77 17.41
CA TYR A 470 24.72 2.37 16.33
C TYR A 470 24.24 0.92 16.50
N ASP A 471 25.16 -0.02 16.73
CA ASP A 471 24.84 -1.43 16.93
C ASP A 471 23.90 -1.61 18.14
N ALA A 472 24.09 -0.83 19.22
CA ALA A 472 23.18 -0.83 20.37
C ALA A 472 21.78 -0.30 20.03
N ALA A 473 21.69 0.76 19.22
CA ALA A 473 20.39 1.30 18.77
C ALA A 473 19.63 0.29 17.89
N ILE A 474 20.31 -0.36 16.94
CA ILE A 474 19.72 -1.42 16.10
C ILE A 474 19.26 -2.60 16.96
N ARG A 475 20.06 -3.04 17.94
CA ARG A 475 19.65 -4.11 18.87
C ARG A 475 18.41 -3.76 19.69
N ARG A 476 18.23 -2.50 20.09
CA ARG A 476 17.01 -2.04 20.79
C ARG A 476 15.78 -2.16 19.90
N LEU A 477 15.87 -1.71 18.63
CA LEU A 477 14.78 -1.89 17.66
C LEU A 477 14.47 -3.37 17.44
N MET A 478 15.50 -4.19 17.25
CA MET A 478 15.35 -5.64 17.11
C MET A 478 14.61 -6.25 18.29
N ALA A 479 14.99 -5.92 19.53
CA ALA A 479 14.36 -6.43 20.74
C ALA A 479 12.91 -5.93 20.89
N GLN A 480 12.64 -4.66 20.62
CA GLN A 480 11.31 -4.06 20.72
C GLN A 480 10.29 -4.76 19.80
N TYR A 481 10.69 -5.02 18.56
CA TYR A 481 9.80 -5.56 17.53
C TYR A 481 9.94 -7.08 17.30
N GLY A 482 10.83 -7.75 18.03
CA GLY A 482 11.09 -9.18 17.87
C GLY A 482 11.78 -9.55 16.54
N ILE A 483 12.57 -8.63 15.97
CA ILE A 483 13.29 -8.83 14.70
C ILE A 483 14.63 -9.53 14.97
N ARG A 484 14.99 -10.50 14.12
CA ARG A 484 16.11 -11.42 14.39
C ARG A 484 17.49 -10.90 13.98
N ASN A 485 17.58 -9.99 13.01
CA ASN A 485 18.87 -9.53 12.50
C ASN A 485 18.81 -8.09 12.00
N GLU A 486 19.99 -7.49 11.84
CA GLU A 486 20.15 -6.09 11.40
C GLU A 486 19.69 -5.86 9.95
N PHE A 487 19.72 -6.87 9.08
CA PHE A 487 19.38 -6.70 7.66
C PHE A 487 17.90 -6.43 7.51
N GLU A 488 17.06 -7.14 8.27
CA GLU A 488 15.63 -6.89 8.36
C GLU A 488 15.31 -5.48 8.88
N VAL A 489 16.08 -4.97 9.85
CA VAL A 489 15.92 -3.60 10.34
C VAL A 489 16.36 -2.59 9.28
N TRP A 490 17.56 -2.74 8.73
CA TRP A 490 18.13 -1.76 7.78
C TRP A 490 17.32 -1.69 6.47
N THR A 491 16.88 -2.84 5.96
CA THR A 491 16.09 -2.93 4.72
C THR A 491 14.60 -2.72 4.92
N THR A 492 14.10 -2.90 6.15
CA THR A 492 12.68 -3.04 6.52
C THR A 492 11.97 -4.26 5.90
N TYR A 493 12.71 -5.18 5.28
CA TYR A 493 12.17 -6.44 4.75
C TYR A 493 12.03 -7.49 5.87
N VAL A 494 11.11 -7.24 6.79
CA VAL A 494 10.92 -8.06 7.99
C VAL A 494 10.19 -9.37 7.67
N LEU A 495 10.80 -10.50 8.07
CA LEU A 495 10.26 -11.84 7.87
C LEU A 495 9.36 -12.29 9.02
N ALA A 496 9.59 -11.80 10.25
CA ALA A 496 8.72 -12.05 11.40
C ALA A 496 8.82 -10.91 12.42
N HIS A 497 7.70 -10.58 13.08
CA HIS A 497 7.61 -9.58 14.15
C HIS A 497 6.54 -9.97 15.19
N ASN A 498 6.54 -9.29 16.33
CA ASN A 498 5.64 -9.53 17.46
C ASN A 498 4.37 -8.64 17.47
N GLN A 499 4.00 -8.04 16.34
CA GLN A 499 2.87 -7.09 16.23
C GLN A 499 1.68 -7.73 15.51
N ASP A 500 0.46 -7.32 15.87
CA ASP A 500 -0.78 -7.89 15.32
C ASP A 500 -1.14 -7.39 13.91
N ASN A 501 -0.55 -6.27 13.46
CA ASN A 501 -0.88 -5.63 12.19
C ASN A 501 0.37 -5.38 11.33
N ASP A 502 0.56 -6.22 10.29
CA ASP A 502 1.68 -6.14 9.34
C ASP A 502 1.83 -4.74 8.70
N TYR A 503 0.70 -4.07 8.38
CA TYR A 503 0.70 -2.81 7.63
C TYR A 503 1.19 -1.65 8.51
N LYS A 504 0.55 -1.46 9.68
CA LYS A 504 0.96 -0.42 10.64
C LYS A 504 2.41 -0.64 11.09
N PHE A 505 2.77 -1.91 11.32
CA PHE A 505 4.14 -2.27 11.67
C PHE A 505 5.15 -1.83 10.60
N ALA A 506 4.85 -2.04 9.32
CA ALA A 506 5.76 -1.66 8.23
C ALA A 506 5.99 -0.13 8.15
N GLU A 507 4.96 0.68 8.40
CA GLU A 507 5.09 2.15 8.49
C GLU A 507 5.90 2.56 9.72
N ASP A 508 5.55 2.05 10.90
CA ASP A 508 6.20 2.39 12.17
C ASP A 508 7.69 2.03 12.16
N ILE A 509 8.05 0.81 11.73
CA ILE A 509 9.45 0.38 11.69
C ILE A 509 10.27 1.22 10.71
N ALA A 510 9.70 1.58 9.57
CA ALA A 510 10.36 2.42 8.58
C ALA A 510 10.70 3.81 9.14
N GLU A 511 9.74 4.44 9.81
CA GLU A 511 9.95 5.74 10.45
C GLU A 511 11.06 5.66 11.50
N LYS A 512 11.00 4.67 12.41
CA LYS A 512 12.02 4.52 13.47
C LYS A 512 13.39 4.22 12.91
N VAL A 513 13.49 3.37 11.89
CA VAL A 513 14.76 3.06 11.22
C VAL A 513 15.33 4.29 10.53
N ASN A 514 14.51 5.08 9.83
CA ASN A 514 14.97 6.30 9.18
C ASN A 514 15.45 7.35 10.19
N CYS A 515 14.78 7.49 11.33
CA CYS A 515 15.23 8.35 12.42
C CYS A 515 16.61 7.92 12.96
N VAL A 516 16.81 6.61 13.19
CA VAL A 516 18.12 6.07 13.60
C VAL A 516 19.19 6.33 12.54
N LYS A 517 18.89 6.05 11.27
CA LYS A 517 19.83 6.30 10.15
C LYS A 517 20.23 7.77 10.09
N GLN A 518 19.26 8.70 10.15
CA GLN A 518 19.52 10.12 10.10
C GLN A 518 20.39 10.58 11.27
N HIS A 519 20.04 10.18 12.51
CA HIS A 519 20.80 10.53 13.70
C HIS A 519 22.28 10.11 13.59
N PHE A 520 22.56 8.86 13.19
CA PHE A 520 23.93 8.38 13.07
C PHE A 520 24.66 8.96 11.84
N GLN A 521 23.96 9.30 10.77
CA GLN A 521 24.56 10.04 9.66
C GLN A 521 25.00 11.44 10.10
N GLU A 522 24.18 12.16 10.87
CA GLU A 522 24.52 13.47 11.44
C GLU A 522 25.72 13.38 12.39
N LEU A 523 25.73 12.40 13.29
CA LEU A 523 26.85 12.17 14.22
C LEU A 523 28.16 11.84 13.48
N CYS A 524 28.09 11.03 12.41
CA CYS A 524 29.27 10.76 11.57
C CYS A 524 29.76 12.03 10.86
N CYS A 525 28.86 12.88 10.37
CA CYS A 525 29.23 14.16 9.75
C CYS A 525 29.93 15.09 10.76
N GLU A 526 29.37 15.21 11.97
CA GLU A 526 29.95 16.01 13.06
C GLU A 526 31.36 15.54 13.41
N LYS A 527 31.54 14.23 13.60
CA LYS A 527 32.83 13.62 13.93
C LYS A 527 33.86 13.73 12.80
N ALA A 528 33.42 13.67 11.55
CA ALA A 528 34.26 13.97 10.40
C ALA A 528 34.61 15.47 10.28
N GLY A 529 34.03 16.35 11.11
CA GLY A 529 34.27 17.79 11.06
C GLY A 529 33.55 18.49 9.91
N THR A 530 32.35 18.01 9.55
CA THR A 530 31.45 18.60 8.54
C THR A 530 30.01 18.63 9.06
N THR A 531 29.07 19.09 8.22
CA THR A 531 27.63 19.10 8.54
C THR A 531 26.86 18.24 7.55
N TYR A 532 25.68 17.77 7.97
CA TYR A 532 24.83 16.95 7.12
C TYR A 532 24.37 17.68 5.85
N GLN A 533 24.15 19.00 5.94
CA GLN A 533 23.66 19.85 4.85
C GLN A 533 24.79 20.27 3.89
N GLN A 534 26.03 20.37 4.36
CA GLN A 534 27.18 20.83 3.58
C GLN A 534 28.31 19.79 3.61
N ARG A 535 27.97 18.51 3.33
CA ARG A 535 28.90 17.37 3.39
C ARG A 535 30.18 17.66 2.61
N ASP A 536 31.27 17.87 3.34
CA ASP A 536 32.61 18.04 2.78
C ASP A 536 33.16 16.67 2.40
N TRP A 537 33.18 16.38 1.11
CA TRP A 537 33.66 15.13 0.55
C TRP A 537 35.11 14.79 0.95
N SER A 538 35.98 15.80 1.09
CA SER A 538 37.38 15.57 1.45
C SER A 538 37.55 14.95 2.84
N LYS A 539 36.58 15.22 3.73
CA LYS A 539 36.54 14.70 5.10
C LYS A 539 35.70 13.43 5.22
N MET A 540 34.57 13.39 4.53
CA MET A 540 33.66 12.24 4.58
C MET A 540 34.24 10.99 3.92
N THR A 541 34.99 11.12 2.82
CA THR A 541 35.55 9.96 2.12
C THR A 541 36.48 9.11 3.00
N PRO A 542 37.52 9.68 3.67
CA PRO A 542 38.34 8.91 4.61
C PRO A 542 37.55 8.31 5.77
N PHE A 543 36.59 9.06 6.31
CA PHE A 543 35.78 8.62 7.45
C PHE A 543 34.90 7.42 7.10
N ILE A 544 34.20 7.47 5.96
CA ILE A 544 33.33 6.38 5.47
C ILE A 544 34.15 5.15 5.09
N ALA A 545 35.33 5.33 4.47
CA ALA A 545 36.24 4.22 4.21
C ALA A 545 36.70 3.56 5.52
N ALA A 546 37.02 4.34 6.55
CA ALA A 546 37.36 3.83 7.88
C ALA A 546 36.19 3.07 8.53
N MET A 547 34.94 3.53 8.40
CA MET A 547 33.75 2.79 8.84
C MET A 547 33.67 1.40 8.22
N TYR A 548 33.89 1.31 6.91
CA TYR A 548 33.86 0.06 6.17
C TYR A 548 34.99 -0.88 6.59
N ILE A 549 36.23 -0.37 6.70
CA ILE A 549 37.41 -1.13 7.12
C ILE A 549 37.26 -1.65 8.56
N ALA A 550 36.83 -0.80 9.50
CA ALA A 550 36.62 -1.19 10.89
C ALA A 550 35.58 -2.30 11.02
N THR A 551 34.50 -2.21 10.24
CA THR A 551 33.45 -3.23 10.17
C THR A 551 34.00 -4.54 9.60
N ALA A 552 34.75 -4.49 8.49
CA ALA A 552 35.36 -5.66 7.88
C ALA A 552 36.36 -6.37 8.82
N ARG A 553 37.17 -5.61 9.57
CA ARG A 553 38.10 -6.15 10.58
C ARG A 553 37.33 -6.93 11.67
N LYS A 554 36.29 -6.33 12.25
CA LYS A 554 35.49 -6.97 13.31
C LYS A 554 34.81 -8.25 12.83
N VAL A 555 34.19 -8.23 11.65
CA VAL A 555 33.53 -9.42 11.08
C VAL A 555 34.56 -10.49 10.74
N GLY A 556 35.71 -10.11 10.18
CA GLY A 556 36.81 -11.02 9.87
C GLY A 556 37.42 -11.69 11.11
N GLU A 557 37.62 -10.94 12.19
CA GLU A 557 38.05 -11.45 13.50
C GLU A 557 37.05 -12.47 14.07
N ALA A 558 35.77 -12.11 14.10
CA ALA A 558 34.71 -13.00 14.57
C ALA A 558 34.64 -14.27 13.72
N ARG A 559 34.68 -14.15 12.39
CA ARG A 559 34.68 -15.29 11.47
C ARG A 559 35.83 -16.25 11.74
N LYS A 560 37.07 -15.75 11.86
CA LYS A 560 38.25 -16.57 12.18
C LYS A 560 38.04 -17.32 13.50
N ALA A 561 37.59 -16.63 14.54
CA ALA A 561 37.33 -17.22 15.85
C ALA A 561 36.23 -18.31 15.83
N LYS A 562 35.28 -18.27 14.90
CA LYS A 562 34.22 -19.29 14.74
C LYS A 562 34.65 -20.48 13.89
N GLN A 563 35.57 -20.28 12.95
CA GLN A 563 36.14 -21.33 12.11
C GLN A 563 37.18 -22.18 12.85
N GLU A 564 37.80 -21.62 13.90
CA GLU A 564 38.66 -22.35 14.83
C GLU A 564 37.87 -23.45 15.56
N THR A 565 38.31 -24.70 15.36
CA THR A 565 37.68 -25.88 15.95
C THR A 565 37.99 -25.93 17.45
N ARG A 566 36.96 -25.93 18.30
CA ARG A 566 37.13 -26.10 19.75
C ARG A 566 36.82 -27.53 20.16
N LEU A 567 37.67 -28.11 21.01
CA LEU A 567 37.43 -29.41 21.62
C LEU A 567 36.45 -29.23 22.78
N VAL A 568 35.22 -29.71 22.62
CA VAL A 568 34.18 -29.68 23.67
C VAL A 568 33.70 -31.11 23.88
N GLY A 569 33.91 -31.66 25.08
CA GLY A 569 33.49 -33.04 25.41
C GLY A 569 34.17 -34.13 24.56
N GLY A 570 35.39 -33.89 24.05
CA GLY A 570 36.10 -34.86 23.19
C GLY A 570 35.69 -34.83 21.71
N GLN A 571 34.75 -33.97 21.32
CA GLN A 571 34.40 -33.71 19.92
C GLN A 571 34.91 -32.36 19.45
N PHE A 572 35.37 -32.33 18.21
CA PHE A 572 35.80 -31.13 17.51
C PHE A 572 34.57 -30.42 16.95
N LEU A 573 34.12 -29.35 17.60
CA LEU A 573 32.95 -28.59 17.19
C LEU A 573 33.35 -27.21 16.66
N ARG A 574 32.82 -26.87 15.48
CA ARG A 574 32.82 -25.50 14.96
C ARG A 574 31.58 -24.79 15.48
N THR A 575 31.75 -23.56 15.96
CA THR A 575 30.60 -22.77 16.41
C THR A 575 29.89 -22.20 15.20
N LYS A 576 28.58 -22.45 15.06
CA LYS A 576 27.77 -21.89 13.97
C LYS A 576 27.75 -20.35 14.06
N MET A 577 27.92 -19.66 12.93
CA MET A 577 27.71 -18.22 12.85
C MET A 577 26.22 -17.91 12.90
N THR A 578 25.81 -17.03 13.81
CA THR A 578 24.41 -16.66 14.03
C THR A 578 24.27 -15.14 14.19
N PRO A 579 23.07 -14.57 13.97
CA PRO A 579 22.83 -13.14 14.16
C PRO A 579 23.19 -12.62 15.55
N GLU A 580 23.10 -13.47 16.57
CA GLU A 580 23.40 -13.11 17.96
C GLU A 580 24.91 -13.01 18.22
N ASN A 581 25.72 -13.77 17.46
CA ASN A 581 27.13 -13.97 17.75
C ASN A 581 28.09 -13.35 16.71
N MET A 582 27.56 -12.80 15.61
CA MET A 582 28.32 -12.09 14.60
C MET A 582 28.21 -10.57 14.77
N PRO A 583 29.30 -9.81 14.52
CA PRO A 583 29.24 -8.35 14.47
C PRO A 583 28.35 -7.86 13.33
N PHE A 584 27.76 -6.69 13.53
CA PHE A 584 26.87 -6.04 12.56
C PHE A 584 27.65 -5.44 11.39
N MET A 585 27.15 -5.66 10.18
CA MET A 585 27.68 -5.18 8.90
C MET A 585 27.03 -3.88 8.41
N SER A 586 25.88 -3.48 8.96
CA SER A 586 25.06 -2.38 8.41
C SER A 586 25.59 -0.96 8.61
N PHE A 587 26.53 -0.75 9.54
CA PHE A 587 27.00 0.59 9.92
C PHE A 587 27.60 1.44 8.77
N PRO A 588 28.49 0.93 7.90
CA PRO A 588 29.02 1.71 6.77
C PRO A 588 27.92 2.10 5.77
N TRP A 589 26.88 1.27 5.67
CA TRP A 589 25.75 1.43 4.76
C TRP A 589 24.73 2.46 5.23
N LEU A 590 25.07 3.26 6.24
CA LEU A 590 24.49 4.58 6.42
C LEU A 590 24.79 5.51 5.22
N PHE A 591 25.87 5.24 4.46
CA PHE A 591 26.31 6.06 3.32
C PHE A 591 26.47 5.23 2.03
N PRO A 592 25.40 4.59 1.52
CA PRO A 592 25.50 3.65 0.39
C PRO A 592 25.99 4.35 -0.90
N LYS A 593 25.53 5.58 -1.16
CA LYS A 593 25.93 6.36 -2.35
C LYS A 593 27.41 6.74 -2.28
N GLU A 594 27.88 7.16 -1.12
CA GLU A 594 29.27 7.52 -0.89
C GLU A 594 30.21 6.31 -1.02
N LEU A 595 29.82 5.15 -0.47
CA LEU A 595 30.57 3.90 -0.66
C LEU A 595 30.69 3.54 -2.15
N GLY A 596 29.61 3.71 -2.92
CA GLY A 596 29.63 3.50 -4.37
C GLY A 596 30.62 4.41 -5.09
N LEU A 597 30.68 5.69 -4.72
CA LEU A 597 31.62 6.66 -5.29
C LEU A 597 33.08 6.33 -4.92
N ILE A 598 33.34 5.88 -3.69
CA ILE A 598 34.66 5.39 -3.26
C ILE A 598 35.06 4.17 -4.08
N ALA A 599 34.17 3.18 -4.22
CA ALA A 599 34.42 1.96 -4.98
C ALA A 599 34.71 2.23 -6.47
N LYS A 600 34.08 3.25 -7.06
CA LYS A 600 34.27 3.69 -8.45
C LYS A 600 35.52 4.58 -8.66
N LYS A 601 36.24 4.97 -7.59
CA LYS A 601 37.36 5.94 -7.63
C LYS A 601 36.97 7.29 -8.28
N GLN A 602 35.70 7.70 -8.23
CA GLN A 602 35.19 8.93 -8.84
C GLN A 602 34.99 10.04 -7.80
N GLY A 603 36.09 10.50 -7.19
CA GLY A 603 36.13 11.80 -6.55
C GLY A 603 36.32 12.91 -7.60
N GLY A 604 35.29 13.21 -8.39
CA GLY A 604 35.33 14.35 -9.33
C GLY A 604 34.30 14.34 -10.46
N LEU A 605 33.37 15.30 -10.40
CA LEU A 605 32.48 15.82 -11.46
C LEU A 605 31.32 14.92 -11.95
N ILE A 606 30.11 15.30 -11.50
CA ILE A 606 28.80 14.88 -12.02
C ILE A 606 28.62 15.44 -13.45
N ARG A 607 28.20 14.60 -14.40
CA ARG A 607 27.64 15.03 -15.70
C ARG A 607 26.11 15.03 -15.64
N PRO A 608 25.42 16.12 -16.02
CA PRO A 608 24.01 16.07 -16.41
C PRO A 608 23.87 15.48 -17.82
N CYS A 609 22.94 14.55 -18.01
CA CYS A 609 22.58 14.01 -19.32
C CYS A 609 21.93 15.09 -20.20
N ALA A 610 22.38 15.19 -21.45
CA ALA A 610 22.02 16.23 -22.41
C ALA A 610 20.67 16.00 -23.09
N HIS A 611 19.93 17.09 -23.27
CA HIS A 611 18.69 17.19 -24.04
C HIS A 611 18.93 17.08 -25.55
N VAL A 612 18.08 16.32 -26.25
CA VAL A 612 18.04 16.25 -27.72
C VAL A 612 16.68 16.76 -28.19
N ASN A 613 16.68 17.88 -28.91
CA ASN A 613 15.51 18.49 -29.54
C ASN A 613 15.22 17.83 -30.91
N ALA A 614 13.96 17.53 -31.21
CA ALA A 614 13.48 17.27 -32.56
C ALA A 614 12.00 17.72 -32.73
N PRO A 615 11.57 18.13 -33.94
CA PRO A 615 10.42 19.03 -34.15
C PRO A 615 9.06 18.33 -34.29
N ARG A 616 8.01 19.05 -33.86
CA ARG A 616 6.58 18.70 -33.95
C ARG A 616 6.04 18.76 -35.39
N ARG A 617 5.12 17.85 -35.71
CA ARG A 617 4.23 17.90 -36.89
C ARG A 617 2.78 17.91 -36.42
N ILE A 618 2.00 18.88 -36.89
CA ILE A 618 0.59 19.10 -36.53
C ILE A 618 -0.29 18.44 -37.60
N LEU A 619 -1.28 17.64 -37.19
CA LEU A 619 -2.40 17.23 -38.03
C LEU A 619 -3.73 17.40 -37.27
N PRO A 620 -4.84 17.68 -37.97
CA PRO A 620 -6.03 18.28 -37.37
C PRO A 620 -7.01 17.25 -36.75
N ASN A 621 -7.60 17.67 -35.62
CA ASN A 621 -8.64 16.98 -34.86
C ASN A 621 -9.97 16.88 -35.66
N ARG A 622 -10.68 15.76 -35.49
CA ARG A 622 -12.13 15.66 -35.71
C ARG A 622 -12.78 15.27 -34.38
N SER A 623 -13.67 16.12 -33.90
CA SER A 623 -14.49 15.90 -32.70
C SER A 623 -15.73 15.09 -33.07
N ASN A 624 -15.97 13.97 -32.38
CA ASN A 624 -17.28 13.35 -32.29
C ASN A 624 -17.84 13.66 -30.90
N ALA A 625 -18.64 14.72 -30.81
CA ALA A 625 -19.43 15.04 -29.63
C ALA A 625 -20.90 14.84 -30.02
N ASP A 626 -21.47 13.69 -29.63
CA ASP A 626 -22.91 13.38 -29.77
C ASP A 626 -23.29 12.26 -28.76
N LEU A 627 -22.77 12.32 -27.53
CA LEU A 627 -23.07 11.35 -26.46
C LEU A 627 -23.94 11.91 -25.32
N LEU A 628 -24.28 13.19 -25.37
CA LEU A 628 -25.12 13.86 -24.38
C LEU A 628 -26.31 14.49 -25.10
N GLY A 629 -27.51 14.24 -24.56
CA GLY A 629 -28.75 14.82 -25.09
C GLY A 629 -28.72 16.36 -25.03
N PRO A 630 -29.60 17.04 -25.79
CA PRO A 630 -29.55 18.48 -26.04
C PRO A 630 -29.75 19.41 -24.83
N ASP A 631 -30.03 18.85 -23.64
CA ASP A 631 -30.34 19.60 -22.42
C ASP A 631 -29.28 19.45 -21.30
N PHE A 632 -28.10 18.90 -21.60
CA PHE A 632 -27.04 18.69 -20.60
C PHE A 632 -26.02 19.85 -20.61
N GLU A 633 -26.14 20.77 -19.65
CA GLU A 633 -25.14 21.80 -19.37
C GLU A 633 -24.21 21.37 -18.23
N LEU A 634 -22.89 21.56 -18.41
CA LEU A 634 -21.90 21.35 -17.36
C LEU A 634 -21.95 22.52 -16.37
N GLU A 635 -22.08 22.23 -15.08
CA GLU A 635 -22.13 23.24 -14.01
C GLU A 635 -20.74 23.86 -13.78
N GLU A 636 -20.68 25.19 -13.62
CA GLU A 636 -19.43 25.90 -13.27
C GLU A 636 -19.01 25.57 -11.83
N LEU A 637 -17.74 25.20 -11.65
CA LEU A 637 -17.19 24.82 -10.34
C LEU A 637 -16.61 26.03 -9.60
N PRO A 638 -16.68 26.06 -8.25
CA PRO A 638 -16.12 27.15 -7.46
C PRO A 638 -14.58 27.19 -7.59
N GLU A 639 -14.03 28.37 -7.87
CA GLU A 639 -12.59 28.60 -7.99
C GLU A 639 -11.97 29.13 -6.69
N VAL A 640 -10.90 28.51 -6.24
CA VAL A 640 -10.04 29.03 -5.17
C VAL A 640 -8.68 29.40 -5.75
N VAL A 641 -8.32 30.68 -5.63
CA VAL A 641 -6.98 31.17 -5.95
C VAL A 641 -6.07 30.96 -4.74
N VAL A 642 -5.06 30.10 -4.88
CA VAL A 642 -4.10 29.82 -3.81
C VAL A 642 -3.14 31.00 -3.64
N SER A 643 -3.24 31.71 -2.52
CA SER A 643 -2.46 32.93 -2.24
C SER A 643 -0.97 32.65 -1.94
N LYS A 644 -0.11 33.66 -2.05
CA LYS A 644 1.36 33.56 -1.84
C LYS A 644 1.78 33.07 -0.44
N ASN A 645 0.92 33.19 0.58
CA ASN A 645 1.25 32.79 1.95
C ASN A 645 0.92 31.32 2.28
N ALA A 646 0.45 30.53 1.31
CA ALA A 646 0.16 29.10 1.50
C ALA A 646 1.39 28.18 1.46
N PHE A 647 2.58 28.73 1.19
CA PHE A 647 3.85 28.01 1.14
C PHE A 647 4.85 28.70 2.07
N PRO A 648 5.17 28.14 3.25
CA PRO A 648 6.19 28.72 4.10
C PRO A 648 7.57 28.49 3.49
N GLY A 649 8.12 29.55 2.87
CA GLY A 649 9.56 29.68 2.65
C GLY A 649 10.07 29.54 1.21
N VAL A 650 9.66 30.41 0.28
CA VAL A 650 10.50 30.81 -0.87
C VAL A 650 10.14 32.25 -1.28
N GLU A 651 10.98 33.23 -0.93
CA GLU A 651 10.99 34.53 -1.62
C GLU A 651 11.74 34.35 -2.94
N MET A 652 11.01 34.27 -4.05
CA MET A 652 11.60 34.51 -5.38
C MET A 652 11.38 35.97 -5.74
N GLU A 653 12.48 36.74 -5.79
CA GLU A 653 12.51 38.11 -6.28
C GLU A 653 11.98 38.16 -7.72
N SER A 654 10.85 38.84 -7.91
CA SER A 654 10.36 39.25 -9.23
C SER A 654 11.25 40.38 -9.73
N GLN A 655 12.04 40.12 -10.77
CA GLN A 655 12.65 41.18 -11.57
C GLN A 655 11.57 41.79 -12.47
N ASP A 656 11.01 42.92 -12.03
CA ASP A 656 10.23 43.81 -12.89
C ASP A 656 11.14 44.87 -13.52
N GLU A 657 10.94 45.08 -14.81
CA GLU A 657 11.67 46.00 -15.67
C GLU A 657 11.49 47.47 -15.26
N THR A 658 12.60 48.19 -15.18
CA THR A 658 12.69 49.64 -14.97
C THR A 658 12.33 50.44 -16.22
N VAL A 659 11.49 51.49 -16.12
CA VAL A 659 11.66 52.75 -16.86
C VAL A 659 11.03 53.98 -16.11
N LEU A 660 11.87 55.03 -15.95
CA LEU A 660 11.61 56.48 -15.77
C LEU A 660 11.50 57.16 -14.36
N ASN A 661 12.60 57.86 -14.05
CA ASN A 661 12.77 59.27 -13.61
C ASN A 661 12.49 59.76 -12.15
N GLN A 662 13.63 60.07 -11.50
CA GLN A 662 13.99 61.30 -10.75
C GLN A 662 13.68 61.47 -9.24
N PRO A 663 14.47 62.30 -8.51
CA PRO A 663 15.17 61.84 -7.30
C PRO A 663 14.81 62.58 -5.99
N GLY A 664 15.20 62.01 -4.84
CA GLY A 664 15.51 62.78 -3.64
C GLY A 664 15.46 62.02 -2.30
N LEU A 665 16.62 61.98 -1.61
CA LEU A 665 16.85 61.96 -0.14
C LEU A 665 16.14 60.87 0.72
N SER A 666 16.69 60.27 1.77
CA SER A 666 18.00 60.20 2.43
C SER A 666 17.85 59.28 3.66
N SER A 667 18.86 58.44 3.90
CA SER A 667 19.41 58.09 5.23
C SER A 667 18.67 57.16 6.22
N LEU A 668 19.52 56.35 6.89
CA LEU A 668 19.40 55.66 8.19
C LEU A 668 18.57 54.37 8.23
N SER A 669 18.85 53.34 9.02
CA SER A 669 20.07 52.68 9.54
C SER A 669 19.57 51.48 10.37
N ARG A 670 20.29 50.35 10.36
CA ARG A 670 20.06 49.13 11.15
C ARG A 670 19.67 49.39 12.62
N GLN A 671 18.82 48.53 13.19
CA GLN A 671 19.14 47.82 14.44
C GLN A 671 18.20 46.64 14.73
N SER A 672 18.83 45.49 14.96
CA SER A 672 18.37 44.26 15.59
C SER A 672 18.00 44.45 17.06
N ILE A 673 17.06 43.65 17.61
CA ILE A 673 17.07 43.18 19.02
C ILE A 673 16.26 41.86 19.13
N ILE A 674 16.86 40.94 19.87
CA ILE A 674 16.39 39.63 20.33
C ILE A 674 15.57 39.82 21.63
N GLY A 675 14.54 39.00 21.86
CA GLY A 675 13.86 38.96 23.16
C GLY A 675 12.92 37.77 23.31
N VAL A 676 13.40 36.75 24.01
CA VAL A 676 12.65 35.63 24.59
C VAL A 676 11.89 36.14 25.82
N ASP A 677 10.66 35.66 26.05
CA ASP A 677 10.18 35.40 27.42
C ASP A 677 8.93 34.50 27.46
N MET A 678 9.01 33.48 28.34
CA MET A 678 7.88 32.73 28.89
C MET A 678 7.22 33.53 30.02
N VAL A 679 5.94 33.27 30.36
CA VAL A 679 5.46 33.03 31.75
C VAL A 679 3.96 32.66 31.78
N LYS A 680 3.72 31.49 32.40
CA LYS A 680 2.68 30.98 33.34
C LYS A 680 1.24 31.52 33.40
N GLU A 681 0.36 30.51 33.48
CA GLU A 681 -0.91 30.32 34.22
C GLU A 681 -1.44 31.42 35.14
N ASN A 682 -2.76 31.62 35.10
CA ASN A 682 -3.59 31.65 36.31
C ASN A 682 -5.08 31.34 36.02
N VAL A 683 -5.64 30.47 36.85
CA VAL A 683 -7.06 30.12 36.95
C VAL A 683 -7.71 31.03 38.00
N SER A 684 -8.92 31.54 37.74
CA SER A 684 -9.87 31.88 38.80
C SER A 684 -11.32 31.84 38.32
N SER A 685 -12.09 31.00 38.98
CA SER A 685 -13.54 30.87 39.00
C SER A 685 -14.26 32.15 39.44
N GLN A 686 -15.46 32.42 38.91
CA GLN A 686 -16.61 32.85 39.72
C GLN A 686 -17.94 32.68 38.98
N SER A 687 -18.88 32.08 39.70
CA SER A 687 -20.30 31.84 39.42
C SER A 687 -21.16 33.10 39.54
N SER A 688 -22.21 33.25 38.73
CA SER A 688 -23.53 33.70 39.25
C SER A 688 -24.67 33.29 38.31
N SER A 689 -25.68 32.70 38.94
CA SER A 689 -27.01 32.31 38.47
C SER A 689 -27.93 33.48 38.10
N VAL A 690 -28.82 33.29 37.12
CA VAL A 690 -30.20 33.84 37.15
C VAL A 690 -31.17 32.82 36.53
N THR A 691 -32.24 32.55 37.28
CA THR A 691 -33.37 31.66 36.98
C THR A 691 -34.61 32.50 36.70
N VAL A 692 -35.36 32.22 35.61
CA VAL A 692 -36.83 32.43 35.45
C VAL A 692 -37.25 31.51 34.28
N ALA A 693 -37.88 30.34 34.46
CA ALA A 693 -39.24 30.00 34.91
C ALA A 693 -40.38 30.31 33.91
N ALA A 694 -41.21 29.27 33.69
CA ALA A 694 -42.62 29.27 33.25
C ALA A 694 -42.93 29.44 31.75
N ASP A 695 -43.87 28.74 31.11
CA ASP A 695 -44.71 27.58 31.43
C ASP A 695 -45.61 27.28 30.19
N ILE A 696 -46.30 26.13 30.19
CA ILE A 696 -47.63 25.84 29.57
C ILE A 696 -47.74 25.24 28.13
N SER A 697 -48.21 23.98 28.15
CA SER A 697 -49.29 23.33 27.35
C SER A 697 -49.02 22.50 26.07
N HIS A 698 -49.18 21.19 26.23
CA HIS A 698 -49.87 20.24 25.33
C HIS A 698 -51.39 20.52 25.25
N PRO A 699 -52.24 19.96 24.33
CA PRO A 699 -52.20 18.57 23.81
C PRO A 699 -52.73 18.34 22.36
N GLY A 700 -52.76 17.07 21.88
CA GLY A 700 -53.70 16.67 20.81
C GLY A 700 -53.34 15.42 19.99
N LEU A 701 -54.08 14.32 20.22
CA LEU A 701 -54.01 12.98 19.61
C LEU A 701 -54.57 12.86 18.17
N GLY A 702 -54.17 11.78 17.47
CA GLY A 702 -54.90 11.08 16.39
C GLY A 702 -53.93 10.59 15.30
N GLY A 703 -53.75 9.31 14.95
CA GLY A 703 -54.61 8.13 15.00
C GLY A 703 -55.23 7.86 13.63
N HIS A 704 -54.59 7.05 12.76
CA HIS A 704 -55.25 6.16 11.79
C HIS A 704 -54.28 5.33 10.92
N GLN A 705 -54.46 4.00 10.98
CA GLN A 705 -54.21 3.00 9.93
C GLN A 705 -55.56 2.72 9.22
N PRO A 706 -55.59 2.18 7.97
CA PRO A 706 -55.77 0.72 7.84
C PRO A 706 -55.22 0.01 6.56
N ASP A 707 -55.08 -1.31 6.74
CA ASP A 707 -54.97 -2.53 5.90
C ASP A 707 -55.29 -2.57 4.37
N ARG A 708 -54.58 -3.47 3.64
CA ARG A 708 -55.06 -4.77 3.07
C ARG A 708 -54.04 -5.45 2.11
N GLN A 709 -53.58 -6.69 2.38
CA GLN A 709 -53.93 -8.01 1.77
C GLN A 709 -53.50 -8.21 0.30
N LEU A 710 -52.65 -9.17 -0.13
CA LEU A 710 -52.62 -10.67 -0.13
C LEU A 710 -52.52 -11.15 -1.60
N SER A 711 -51.58 -12.04 -1.94
CA SER A 711 -51.82 -13.27 -2.76
C SER A 711 -50.53 -14.06 -3.12
N HIS A 712 -50.55 -15.36 -2.83
CA HIS A 712 -49.72 -16.44 -3.41
C HIS A 712 -50.24 -16.88 -4.80
N PRO A 713 -49.47 -17.66 -5.59
CA PRO A 713 -49.66 -19.14 -5.68
C PRO A 713 -48.32 -19.94 -5.84
N VAL A 714 -48.13 -21.13 -5.23
CA VAL A 714 -48.44 -22.54 -5.61
C VAL A 714 -47.60 -23.18 -6.75
N ARG A 715 -46.75 -24.14 -6.33
CA ARG A 715 -46.27 -25.45 -6.87
C ARG A 715 -46.23 -25.77 -8.38
N HIS A 716 -45.15 -26.46 -8.79
CA HIS A 716 -45.23 -27.72 -9.55
C HIS A 716 -44.04 -28.66 -9.30
N GLU A 717 -44.36 -29.95 -9.14
CA GLU A 717 -43.48 -31.13 -9.12
C GLU A 717 -42.95 -31.46 -10.53
N SER A 718 -41.82 -32.18 -10.64
CA SER A 718 -41.64 -33.37 -11.51
C SER A 718 -40.24 -33.98 -11.35
N SER A 719 -40.21 -35.29 -11.15
CA SER A 719 -39.05 -36.17 -11.04
C SER A 719 -38.84 -37.00 -12.32
N HIS A 720 -37.60 -37.50 -12.45
CA HIS A 720 -37.14 -38.67 -13.23
C HIS A 720 -37.09 -38.60 -14.77
N ILE A 721 -35.90 -38.92 -15.32
CA ILE A 721 -35.67 -39.98 -16.34
C ILE A 721 -34.15 -40.32 -16.46
N HIS A 722 -33.88 -41.63 -16.36
CA HIS A 722 -32.82 -42.53 -16.88
C HIS A 722 -31.29 -42.35 -16.76
N HIS A 723 -30.72 -43.26 -15.97
CA HIS A 723 -29.69 -44.29 -16.23
C HIS A 723 -28.99 -44.44 -17.62
N ASN A 724 -27.70 -44.76 -17.47
CA ASN A 724 -26.85 -45.75 -18.19
C ASN A 724 -26.05 -45.33 -19.43
N GLY A 725 -24.73 -45.58 -19.37
CA GLY A 725 -23.93 -45.94 -20.54
C GLY A 725 -22.47 -45.44 -20.57
N ASP A 726 -21.59 -46.03 -19.76
CA ASP A 726 -20.16 -46.24 -20.09
C ASP A 726 -20.06 -47.17 -21.35
N PRO A 727 -18.91 -47.52 -21.99
CA PRO A 727 -17.50 -47.08 -21.83
C PRO A 727 -16.68 -46.97 -23.15
N HIS A 728 -15.44 -46.45 -23.08
CA HIS A 728 -14.27 -46.86 -23.92
C HIS A 728 -13.01 -46.21 -23.28
N ASN A 729 -12.19 -46.87 -22.45
CA ASN A 729 -11.30 -48.03 -22.61
C ASN A 729 -9.93 -47.72 -23.27
N ARG A 730 -8.88 -48.15 -22.54
CA ARG A 730 -7.48 -48.45 -22.90
C ARG A 730 -6.47 -47.27 -22.82
N PHE A 731 -5.27 -47.38 -22.25
CA PHE A 731 -4.34 -48.51 -22.10
C PHE A 731 -3.42 -48.37 -20.86
N SER A 732 -3.03 -49.53 -20.31
CA SER A 732 -1.76 -49.96 -19.64
C SER A 732 -0.66 -48.92 -19.34
N THR A 733 0.11 -48.99 -18.24
CA THR A 733 1.05 -50.09 -17.92
C THR A 733 1.47 -50.15 -16.43
N GLU A 734 1.92 -51.35 -16.07
CA GLU A 734 2.42 -51.83 -14.79
C GLU A 734 3.83 -51.33 -14.37
N ARG A 735 4.06 -51.42 -13.05
CA ARG A 735 5.28 -51.81 -12.28
C ARG A 735 6.64 -51.17 -12.63
N ASP A 736 7.26 -50.55 -11.61
CA ASP A 736 8.33 -51.24 -10.87
C ASP A 736 8.63 -50.57 -9.52
N ALA A 737 8.99 -51.41 -8.56
CA ALA A 737 9.34 -51.10 -7.19
C ALA A 737 10.76 -51.62 -6.91
N GLN A 738 11.58 -50.83 -6.19
CA GLN A 738 12.59 -51.23 -5.19
C GLN A 738 13.34 -49.96 -4.76
N ALA A 739 13.14 -49.44 -3.55
CA ALA A 739 13.65 -49.86 -2.24
C ALA A 739 15.09 -49.40 -1.95
N HIS A 740 15.25 -48.52 -0.95
CA HIS A 740 16.28 -48.66 0.09
C HIS A 740 15.89 -47.91 1.37
N ALA A 741 16.13 -48.60 2.49
CA ALA A 741 15.70 -48.30 3.85
C ALA A 741 16.83 -47.72 4.73
N GLY A 742 16.44 -47.23 5.92
CA GLY A 742 17.31 -46.91 7.07
C GLY A 742 17.38 -45.39 7.31
N LEU A 743 17.19 -44.82 8.51
CA LEU A 743 17.15 -45.32 9.88
C LEU A 743 16.29 -44.34 10.71
N VAL A 744 15.53 -44.87 11.66
CA VAL A 744 14.79 -44.14 12.70
C VAL A 744 15.33 -44.64 14.04
N ASP A 745 15.81 -43.72 14.87
CA ASP A 745 15.88 -43.82 16.34
C ASP A 745 15.29 -42.50 16.86
N ARG A 746 14.12 -42.51 17.52
CA ARG A 746 13.88 -42.79 18.95
C ARG A 746 14.69 -41.88 19.88
N ASP A 747 14.00 -40.94 20.52
CA ASP A 747 13.76 -41.04 21.95
C ASP A 747 12.56 -40.19 22.37
N THR A 748 11.64 -40.87 23.08
CA THR A 748 10.51 -40.36 23.83
C THR A 748 10.91 -40.25 25.30
N ASP A 749 10.34 -39.26 25.99
CA ASP A 749 9.72 -39.36 27.33
C ASP A 749 10.02 -38.14 28.21
N LEU A 750 8.95 -37.43 28.58
CA LEU A 750 8.50 -37.35 29.99
C LEU A 750 7.22 -36.51 30.04
N ALA A 751 6.10 -37.20 30.29
CA ALA A 751 4.87 -36.65 30.82
C ALA A 751 4.85 -36.94 32.33
N GLU A 752 4.40 -35.97 33.13
CA GLU A 752 3.91 -36.22 34.50
C GLU A 752 2.44 -35.80 34.59
N GLN A 753 1.66 -36.72 35.13
CA GLN A 753 0.22 -36.69 35.41
C GLN A 753 -0.05 -35.88 36.69
N ILE A 754 -1.20 -35.19 36.79
CA ILE A 754 -2.03 -35.18 38.02
C ILE A 754 -3.52 -35.18 37.62
N GLU A 755 -4.27 -35.91 38.43
CA GLU A 755 -5.63 -36.44 38.30
C GLU A 755 -6.79 -35.43 38.31
N THR A 756 -7.93 -35.98 37.88
CA THR A 756 -9.31 -35.49 37.89
C THR A 756 -9.83 -35.15 39.29
N ASP A 757 -10.68 -34.12 39.37
CA ASP A 757 -11.83 -34.12 40.29
C ASP A 757 -13.04 -33.45 39.64
N ASP A 758 -14.18 -34.11 39.81
CA ASP A 758 -15.50 -33.85 39.25
C ASP A 758 -16.31 -33.03 40.27
N ASN A 759 -16.95 -31.93 39.84
CA ASN A 759 -18.12 -31.33 40.51
C ASN A 759 -18.71 -30.20 39.64
N GLY A 760 -19.93 -30.39 39.17
CA GLY A 760 -20.68 -29.39 38.42
C GLY A 760 -21.28 -28.27 39.28
N VAL A 761 -21.50 -27.10 38.68
CA VAL A 761 -22.68 -26.21 38.78
C VAL A 761 -22.50 -25.14 37.68
N GLY A 762 -23.60 -24.75 37.01
CA GLY A 762 -23.62 -23.86 35.86
C GLY A 762 -22.96 -22.49 36.05
N GLY A 763 -22.42 -21.95 34.95
CA GLY A 763 -21.85 -20.62 34.89
C GLY A 763 -22.07 -20.01 33.52
N GLU A 764 -22.57 -18.78 33.51
CA GLU A 764 -22.67 -17.89 32.36
C GLU A 764 -21.32 -17.82 31.62
N GLU A 765 -21.35 -17.85 30.28
CA GLU A 765 -20.14 -17.68 29.47
C GLU A 765 -19.57 -16.26 29.66
N VAL A 766 -18.53 -16.18 30.48
CA VAL A 766 -17.67 -15.00 30.59
C VAL A 766 -16.88 -14.88 29.28
N VAL A 767 -17.19 -13.84 28.50
CA VAL A 767 -16.40 -13.44 27.33
C VAL A 767 -15.03 -12.97 27.82
N ILE A 768 -14.00 -13.81 27.67
CA ILE A 768 -12.62 -13.44 28.01
C ILE A 768 -12.10 -12.48 26.92
N LEU A 769 -12.01 -11.20 27.26
CA LEU A 769 -11.33 -10.18 26.45
C LEU A 769 -9.81 -10.31 26.63
N GLY A 770 -9.04 -10.08 25.56
CA GLY A 770 -7.57 -10.10 25.62
C GLY A 770 -7.00 -9.05 26.60
N PRO A 771 -5.78 -9.24 27.13
CA PRO A 771 -5.24 -8.44 28.24
C PRO A 771 -5.21 -6.92 28.00
N GLN A 772 -4.96 -6.51 26.75
CA GLN A 772 -4.95 -5.10 26.36
C GLN A 772 -6.36 -4.48 26.34
N LYS A 773 -7.38 -5.26 25.94
CA LYS A 773 -8.78 -4.80 25.95
C LYS A 773 -9.33 -4.70 27.37
N GLN A 774 -8.94 -5.61 28.26
CA GLN A 774 -9.32 -5.55 29.68
C GLN A 774 -8.66 -4.35 30.37
N SER A 775 -7.36 -4.12 30.15
CA SER A 775 -6.66 -2.96 30.71
C SER A 775 -7.24 -1.61 30.26
N ALA A 776 -7.75 -1.52 29.02
CA ALA A 776 -8.40 -0.32 28.52
C ALA A 776 -9.78 -0.10 29.18
N LEU A 777 -10.55 -1.17 29.40
CA LEU A 777 -11.82 -1.13 30.13
C LEU A 777 -11.62 -0.73 31.59
N ASP A 778 -10.63 -1.29 32.28
CA ASP A 778 -10.33 -0.99 33.69
C ASP A 778 -9.85 0.47 33.88
N ALA A 779 -9.10 1.00 32.90
CA ALA A 779 -8.69 2.41 32.89
C ALA A 779 -9.89 3.35 32.68
N LEU A 780 -10.87 2.91 31.88
CA LEU A 780 -12.12 3.63 31.63
C LEU A 780 -13.06 3.61 32.81
N GLU A 781 -13.21 2.48 33.50
CA GLU A 781 -13.98 2.41 34.75
C GLU A 781 -13.40 3.33 35.81
N LYS A 782 -12.06 3.43 35.90
CA LYS A 782 -11.39 4.41 36.77
C LYS A 782 -11.72 5.85 36.39
N LEU A 783 -11.69 6.18 35.10
CA LEU A 783 -12.04 7.52 34.61
C LEU A 783 -13.50 7.88 34.87
N MET A 784 -14.44 6.96 34.59
CA MET A 784 -15.87 7.17 34.84
C MET A 784 -16.25 7.19 36.33
N SER A 785 -15.46 6.54 37.19
CA SER A 785 -15.63 6.63 38.65
C SER A 785 -15.09 7.92 39.27
N SER A 786 -14.39 8.74 38.48
CA SER A 786 -13.73 9.98 38.92
C SER A 786 -14.36 11.28 38.40
N SER A 787 -15.48 11.17 37.66
CA SER A 787 -16.34 12.25 37.17
C SER A 787 -17.72 12.14 37.79
#